data_AF-A0A7L2PVR9-F1
#
_entry.id   AF-A0A7L2PVR9-F1
#
_cell.length_a   1.000
_cell.length_b   1.000
_cell.length_c   1.000
_cell.angle_alpha   90.00
_cell.angle_beta   90.00
_cell.angle_gamma   90.00
#
_symmetry.space_group_name_H-M   'P 1'
#
loop_
_entity.id
_entity.type
_entity.pdbx_description
1 polymer ?
#
loop_
_entity_poly.entity_id
_entity_poly.type
_entity_poly.pdbx_seq_one_letter_code
_entity_poly.pdbx_strand_id
1 'polypeptide(L)'
;DLDVDTFQIYQPQLTVARKLLSQVCAIADSGNQSLDLGHFSKVDFIVIVPRSEVLVQQTLQRIRQSGVLVDLGLEDNGTAYQRAEKYVVRLDNEIQAKFEVFMRRVKQNPYTLFVLVHDNAHVDLTSAISSSLSHGEPNHGLADRVINCREVLEAFNLLVLQVSSFPYALQTQQSRISSSNEVHWIQSDTVDDAASEEKLYFGLNEYSKSLQWGVTSPLLRCDETFEKMVSTLLERYPRLHSMVIRCYLLIQQYSQALMALTTMASLRDHSTPETLSIMDDLITSPGKDKNGCGHMLVIRVPSVQLAMLAKERLQEVRDKLGLQYRFEILLGNPASELTVAKHFVTRLKAWRGNEQDDWIPRTYQDLEGLPCIVILTGKDPLGETFPRSLKYCDLRLIDSSYLTRTALEQEVGLACCYVSKEAIRGPIVALDLSEKEQEKANGSENDSDELLIDLDRPQSNSSAVTGTSGSLADNGVSSSSAADKSQKQAPSLNFQAVAHSSVDEGAYSSFTARETLKQECDSLGNQMASSTTPKLSSLSSVSQTFQWPAQSAKDSKALRVALPRIVILSKAAYCLLSSQKSGNLPSSSSLLPHADVSWLSSLRPLLHKDMSSEEQSLYYRQWTAARQHHADFSNQAEPSGTRTFHPRRLLLTGPPQVGKTGSYLQFLRILFRMLIRLLEVDVYDEEEINANHTENSEVTQSSNDHWPDIEIFSKISFDLSVHDPKYRNISPVYTEQLSRVKQETSKETKSEESKKRETVSMMLTKYAAYNTFHHCEQCHQYMDINPTAQVSDSTLHAFTFSSSMLGEEVQLHFIIPKSKENHFVFSKQGKHLESMRLPLVSDKNLNAVKSPIFTPSSGRHEHGLLNLYHAMEGISHLHLLVVKEYEMPLYRKYWPNHIMLVLPGMFNNAGVGAARFLIKELSYHNLELERNRLEELGVKRQCVWPFIVVMDDSCVLWNMHSPHEQSSQSLEPGSFSKNVSLKSVLQHIEATPKIVHYAILGVQKWNSKLNTRKSKAPFSRCHVRDFILLNIDLTQNVQYDLNRYFCEDVDFNLRTNSSGLLICRFNNFSVMKKHIQVGGQKDFVVKPKIMVSDSVAPIMPLQYVCAPDSEHTLLAAPSQFLLEKFLQHATYKLFPKAIHNFKNPVLAIDCYLNIGLEVAICYISSRPHSVNVNCEGVFFSGLLLYLCDSFVGADLLKRFRFLKGATLCVICQDRSSLRQTIVRLELEDEWQFRLRDEFQTANSSDDEPLYFLTGRHI
;
A
#
# COMPACT_ATOMS: atom_id res chain seq x y z
N ASP A 1 -18.15 11.98 32.93
CA ASP A 1 -17.27 12.39 31.81
C ASP A 1 -15.88 11.75 31.94
N LEU A 2 -15.84 10.41 31.86
CA LEU A 2 -14.70 9.71 31.31
C LEU A 2 -14.94 9.68 29.80
N ASP A 3 -14.15 10.42 29.03
CA ASP A 3 -14.24 10.38 27.57
C ASP A 3 -13.94 8.95 27.10
N VAL A 4 -14.86 8.36 26.33
CA VAL A 4 -14.63 7.08 25.67
C VAL A 4 -13.66 7.36 24.53
N ASP A 5 -12.36 7.24 24.80
CA ASP A 5 -11.26 7.45 23.82
C ASP A 5 -11.64 6.80 22.47
N THR A 6 -12.04 7.63 21.50
CA THR A 6 -12.34 7.17 20.14
C THR A 6 -11.09 6.54 19.55
N PHE A 7 -11.21 5.42 18.83
CA PHE A 7 -10.07 4.68 18.30
C PHE A 7 -9.27 5.52 17.30
N GLN A 8 -8.21 6.16 17.80
CA GLN A 8 -7.34 7.04 17.04
C GLN A 8 -6.07 6.27 16.66
N ILE A 9 -5.79 6.20 15.36
CA ILE A 9 -4.49 5.77 14.84
C ILE A 9 -3.52 6.95 14.97
N TYR A 10 -2.43 6.74 15.71
CA TYR A 10 -1.33 7.69 15.86
C TYR A 10 -0.34 7.59 14.69
N GLN A 11 0.38 8.67 14.40
CA GLN A 11 1.30 8.73 13.24
C GLN A 11 2.35 7.61 13.22
N PRO A 12 3.00 7.21 14.34
CA PRO A 12 3.92 6.07 14.34
C PRO A 12 3.25 4.75 13.93
N GLN A 13 1.99 4.53 14.32
CA GLN A 13 1.24 3.33 13.93
C GLN A 13 0.93 3.32 12.43
N LEU A 14 0.57 4.48 11.86
CA LEU A 14 0.31 4.62 10.42
C LEU A 14 1.59 4.42 9.59
N THR A 15 2.73 4.95 10.03
CA THR A 15 4.01 4.77 9.34
C THR A 15 4.50 3.32 9.42
N VAL A 16 4.34 2.64 10.55
CA VAL A 16 4.62 1.20 10.70
C VAL A 16 3.70 0.35 9.83
N ALA A 17 2.40 0.70 9.75
CA ALA A 17 1.47 0.04 8.83
C ALA A 17 1.90 0.19 7.36
N ARG A 18 2.32 1.39 6.95
CA ARG A 18 2.86 1.66 5.61
C ARG A 18 4.14 0.87 5.32
N LYS A 19 5.05 0.72 6.30
CA LYS A 19 6.24 -0.14 6.17
C LYS A 19 5.85 -1.62 5.98
N LEU A 20 4.87 -2.13 6.72
CA LEU A 20 4.34 -3.49 6.50
C LEU A 20 3.75 -3.68 5.09
N LEU A 21 3.00 -2.71 4.59
CA LEU A 21 2.48 -2.75 3.22
C LEU A 21 3.62 -2.74 2.18
N SER A 22 4.60 -1.84 2.35
CA SER A 22 5.78 -1.77 1.48
C SER A 22 6.57 -3.08 1.44
N GLN A 23 6.65 -3.80 2.57
CA GLN A 23 7.33 -5.09 2.61
C GLN A 23 6.51 -6.21 1.93
N VAL A 24 5.18 -6.16 2.01
CA VAL A 24 4.32 -7.07 1.25
C VAL A 24 4.41 -6.84 -0.26
N CYS A 25 4.53 -5.58 -0.71
CA CYS A 25 4.85 -5.28 -2.10
C CYS A 25 6.23 -5.84 -2.49
N ALA A 26 7.28 -5.58 -1.69
CA ALA A 26 8.62 -6.11 -1.97
C ALA A 26 8.70 -7.65 -2.02
N ILE A 27 7.84 -8.37 -1.28
CA ILE A 27 7.69 -9.82 -1.36
C ILE A 27 7.07 -10.27 -2.69
N ALA A 28 6.11 -9.50 -3.21
CA ALA A 28 5.48 -9.76 -4.51
C ALA A 28 6.43 -9.43 -5.68
N ASP A 29 7.09 -8.27 -5.63
CA ASP A 29 8.03 -7.78 -6.64
C ASP A 29 9.35 -8.60 -6.70
N SER A 30 9.57 -9.53 -5.76
CA SER A 30 10.84 -10.28 -5.58
C SER A 30 11.20 -11.28 -6.69
N GLY A 31 10.47 -11.32 -7.80
CA GLY A 31 10.70 -12.19 -8.97
C GLY A 31 10.40 -13.68 -8.75
N ASN A 32 10.43 -14.17 -7.50
CA ASN A 32 10.28 -15.58 -7.13
C ASN A 32 8.81 -16.09 -7.12
N GLN A 33 7.88 -15.35 -7.74
CA GLN A 33 6.42 -15.63 -7.72
C GLN A 33 5.87 -15.90 -6.29
N SER A 34 6.49 -15.30 -5.26
CA SER A 34 6.25 -15.72 -3.88
C SER A 34 4.90 -15.25 -3.31
N LEU A 35 4.31 -14.22 -3.94
CA LEU A 35 2.98 -13.66 -3.71
C LEU A 35 2.58 -12.90 -4.98
N ASP A 36 1.39 -13.15 -5.56
CA ASP A 36 0.83 -12.29 -6.61
C ASP A 36 -0.30 -11.43 -6.02
N LEU A 37 -0.04 -10.13 -5.84
CA LEU A 37 -1.06 -9.19 -5.34
C LEU A 37 -2.17 -8.91 -6.37
N GLY A 38 -1.93 -9.14 -7.66
CA GLY A 38 -2.96 -9.06 -8.71
C GLY A 38 -3.99 -10.20 -8.65
N HIS A 39 -3.71 -11.27 -7.90
CA HIS A 39 -4.60 -12.42 -7.73
C HIS A 39 -5.73 -12.19 -6.71
N PHE A 40 -5.60 -11.20 -5.82
CA PHE A 40 -6.45 -11.07 -4.64
C PHE A 40 -7.38 -9.85 -4.70
N SER A 41 -8.66 -10.08 -4.40
CA SER A 41 -9.71 -9.05 -4.40
C SER A 41 -10.26 -8.73 -3.01
N LYS A 42 -9.84 -9.49 -1.99
CA LYS A 42 -10.29 -9.37 -0.59
C LYS A 42 -9.17 -9.68 0.39
N VAL A 43 -9.33 -9.22 1.62
CA VAL A 43 -8.49 -9.60 2.78
C VAL A 43 -9.36 -10.18 3.88
N ASP A 44 -9.00 -11.35 4.41
CA ASP A 44 -9.53 -11.94 5.64
C ASP A 44 -8.36 -12.15 6.63
N PHE A 45 -8.63 -12.25 7.93
CA PHE A 45 -7.57 -12.37 8.93
C PHE A 45 -7.99 -13.18 10.15
N ILE A 46 -7.01 -13.56 10.97
CA ILE A 46 -7.22 -14.10 12.31
C ILE A 46 -6.07 -13.70 13.23
N VAL A 47 -6.37 -13.38 14.49
CA VAL A 47 -5.38 -12.96 15.48
C VAL A 47 -5.25 -14.03 16.56
N ILE A 48 -4.10 -14.67 16.62
CA ILE A 48 -3.70 -15.59 17.68
C ILE A 48 -3.08 -14.78 18.82
N VAL A 49 -3.52 -15.04 20.07
CA VAL A 49 -3.01 -14.40 21.28
C VAL A 49 -2.59 -15.43 22.35
N PRO A 50 -1.65 -15.09 23.25
CA PRO A 50 -1.31 -15.86 24.44
C PRO A 50 -2.51 -16.31 25.31
N ARG A 51 -2.23 -17.22 26.26
CA ARG A 51 -3.20 -17.79 27.23
C ARG A 51 -3.62 -16.80 28.33
N SER A 52 -4.14 -15.65 27.91
CA SER A 52 -4.68 -14.61 28.79
C SER A 52 -6.07 -14.20 28.33
N GLU A 53 -7.09 -14.44 29.17
CA GLU A 53 -8.46 -14.05 28.85
C GLU A 53 -8.60 -12.52 28.79
N VAL A 54 -7.92 -11.81 29.70
CA VAL A 54 -7.81 -10.35 29.67
C VAL A 54 -7.25 -9.86 28.32
N LEU A 55 -6.27 -10.56 27.75
CA LEU A 55 -5.69 -10.22 26.44
C LEU A 55 -6.64 -10.53 25.27
N VAL A 56 -7.41 -11.62 25.33
CA VAL A 56 -8.48 -11.90 24.36
C VAL A 56 -9.50 -10.77 24.35
N GLN A 57 -10.04 -10.40 25.51
CA GLN A 57 -11.04 -9.32 25.62
C GLN A 57 -10.45 -7.96 25.18
N GLN A 58 -9.18 -7.68 25.51
CA GLN A 58 -8.46 -6.47 25.07
C GLN A 58 -8.30 -6.40 23.53
N THR A 59 -7.91 -7.50 22.88
CA THR A 59 -7.76 -7.55 21.42
C THR A 59 -9.12 -7.49 20.72
N LEU A 60 -10.15 -8.15 21.27
CA LEU A 60 -11.53 -8.03 20.80
C LEU A 60 -12.06 -6.60 20.89
N GLN A 61 -11.81 -5.91 21.99
CA GLN A 61 -12.18 -4.50 22.15
C GLN A 61 -11.50 -3.62 21.10
N ARG A 62 -10.20 -3.80 20.84
CA ARG A 62 -9.47 -3.06 19.80
C ARG A 62 -10.02 -3.33 18.40
N ILE A 63 -10.33 -4.59 18.05
CA ILE A 63 -10.98 -4.93 16.77
C ILE A 63 -12.35 -4.25 16.66
N ARG A 64 -13.21 -4.41 17.68
CA ARG A 64 -14.56 -3.80 17.76
C ARG A 64 -14.52 -2.28 17.59
N GLN A 65 -13.57 -1.59 18.24
CA GLN A 65 -13.42 -0.14 18.18
C GLN A 65 -12.78 0.35 16.86
N SER A 66 -12.00 -0.48 16.17
CA SER A 66 -11.25 -0.06 14.97
C SER A 66 -12.06 0.09 13.68
N GLY A 67 -13.25 -0.51 13.61
CA GLY A 67 -14.07 -0.61 12.39
C GLY A 67 -13.62 -1.67 11.37
N VAL A 68 -12.46 -2.30 11.56
CA VAL A 68 -11.77 -3.12 10.54
C VAL A 68 -12.64 -4.19 9.85
N LEU A 69 -13.55 -4.85 10.58
CA LEU A 69 -14.41 -5.91 10.01
C LEU A 69 -15.40 -5.36 8.97
N VAL A 70 -15.80 -4.10 9.11
CA VAL A 70 -16.66 -3.38 8.15
C VAL A 70 -15.80 -2.82 7.01
N ASP A 71 -14.64 -2.22 7.32
CA ASP A 71 -13.71 -1.71 6.29
C ASP A 71 -13.25 -2.79 5.29
N LEU A 72 -13.16 -4.06 5.73
CA LEU A 72 -12.80 -5.20 4.90
C LEU A 72 -14.00 -5.90 4.24
N GLY A 73 -15.24 -5.49 4.55
CA GLY A 73 -16.45 -6.16 4.06
C GLY A 73 -16.61 -7.60 4.55
N LEU A 74 -16.16 -7.90 5.77
CA LEU A 74 -16.22 -9.23 6.39
C LEU A 74 -17.49 -9.43 7.22
N GLU A 75 -18.00 -8.37 7.86
CA GLU A 75 -19.22 -8.37 8.67
C GLU A 75 -19.95 -7.03 8.53
N ASP A 76 -21.29 -7.05 8.53
CA ASP A 76 -22.11 -5.83 8.44
C ASP A 76 -21.98 -4.94 9.69
N ASN A 77 -22.17 -3.62 9.53
CA ASN A 77 -22.17 -2.64 10.63
C ASN A 77 -22.94 -3.08 11.89
N GLY A 78 -24.12 -3.70 11.71
CA GLY A 78 -24.95 -4.17 12.83
C GLY A 78 -24.47 -5.46 13.51
N THR A 79 -23.66 -6.29 12.85
CA THR A 79 -23.24 -7.61 13.37
C THR A 79 -21.75 -7.73 13.69
N ALA A 80 -20.91 -6.85 13.13
CA ALA A 80 -19.46 -6.83 13.33
C ALA A 80 -19.05 -6.80 14.81
N TYR A 81 -19.73 -6.00 15.64
CA TYR A 81 -19.43 -5.93 17.08
C TYR A 81 -19.64 -7.28 17.79
N GLN A 82 -20.73 -7.98 17.48
CA GLN A 82 -21.04 -9.28 18.09
C GLN A 82 -20.09 -10.36 17.56
N ARG A 83 -19.84 -10.38 16.24
CA ARG A 83 -19.13 -11.46 15.54
C ARG A 83 -17.60 -11.35 15.58
N ALA A 84 -17.03 -10.30 16.17
CA ALA A 84 -15.60 -10.11 16.36
C ALA A 84 -14.89 -11.31 17.05
N GLU A 85 -15.60 -12.07 17.87
CA GLU A 85 -15.11 -13.28 18.55
C GLU A 85 -14.73 -14.43 17.60
N LYS A 86 -15.13 -14.38 16.32
CA LYS A 86 -14.64 -15.30 15.27
C LYS A 86 -13.18 -15.05 14.86
N TYR A 87 -12.64 -13.86 15.15
CA TYR A 87 -11.39 -13.34 14.58
C TYR A 87 -10.22 -13.30 15.58
N VAL A 88 -10.46 -13.64 16.85
CA VAL A 88 -9.44 -13.74 17.90
C VAL A 88 -9.44 -15.15 18.47
N VAL A 89 -8.26 -15.77 18.56
CA VAL A 89 -8.09 -17.14 19.06
C VAL A 89 -7.01 -17.16 20.14
N ARG A 90 -7.37 -17.67 21.32
CA ARG A 90 -6.46 -17.90 22.44
C ARG A 90 -5.60 -19.14 22.16
N LEU A 91 -4.34 -19.13 22.57
CA LEU A 91 -3.40 -20.27 22.49
C LEU A 91 -3.75 -21.42 23.47
N ASP A 92 -5.01 -21.83 23.55
CA ASP A 92 -5.50 -22.90 24.42
C ASP A 92 -5.86 -24.18 23.63
N ASN A 93 -6.45 -25.17 24.30
CA ASN A 93 -6.79 -26.46 23.69
C ASN A 93 -7.96 -26.39 22.68
N GLU A 94 -8.65 -25.25 22.53
CA GLU A 94 -9.65 -25.03 21.48
C GLU A 94 -9.03 -24.48 20.18
N ILE A 95 -7.75 -24.06 20.18
CA ILE A 95 -7.10 -23.42 19.03
C ILE A 95 -7.21 -24.27 17.76
N GLN A 96 -7.03 -25.59 17.88
CA GLN A 96 -7.03 -26.53 16.75
C GLN A 96 -8.35 -26.47 15.97
N ALA A 97 -9.50 -26.52 16.66
CA ALA A 97 -10.82 -26.51 16.02
C ALA A 97 -11.12 -25.17 15.34
N LYS A 98 -10.75 -24.04 15.96
CA LYS A 98 -10.92 -22.69 15.38
C LYS A 98 -9.98 -22.48 14.18
N PHE A 99 -8.76 -23.00 14.26
CA PHE A 99 -7.75 -22.93 13.20
C PHE A 99 -8.08 -23.81 11.99
N GLU A 100 -8.60 -25.03 12.18
CA GLU A 100 -9.08 -25.88 11.08
C GLU A 100 -10.23 -25.23 10.29
N VAL A 101 -11.11 -24.50 10.98
CA VAL A 101 -12.16 -23.70 10.31
C VAL A 101 -11.54 -22.55 9.50
N PHE A 102 -10.51 -21.88 10.02
CA PHE A 102 -9.77 -20.84 9.28
C PHE A 102 -9.06 -21.42 8.04
N MET A 103 -8.27 -22.48 8.18
CA MET A 103 -7.55 -23.09 7.03
C MET A 103 -8.50 -23.68 5.98
N ARG A 104 -9.71 -24.09 6.38
CA ARG A 104 -10.79 -24.44 5.43
C ARG A 104 -11.22 -23.23 4.59
N ARG A 105 -11.34 -22.02 5.19
CA ARG A 105 -11.59 -20.78 4.43
C ARG A 105 -10.44 -20.44 3.49
N VAL A 106 -9.19 -20.57 3.94
CA VAL A 106 -7.97 -20.34 3.12
C VAL A 106 -8.02 -21.18 1.84
N LYS A 107 -8.27 -22.49 1.99
CA LYS A 107 -8.37 -23.44 0.87
C LYS A 107 -9.60 -23.23 -0.04
N GLN A 108 -10.68 -22.66 0.48
CA GLN A 108 -11.94 -22.46 -0.27
C GLN A 108 -11.99 -21.12 -1.03
N ASN A 109 -11.13 -20.14 -0.72
CA ASN A 109 -11.20 -18.78 -1.25
C ASN A 109 -9.85 -18.33 -1.85
N PRO A 110 -9.41 -18.89 -2.99
CA PRO A 110 -8.09 -18.60 -3.58
C PRO A 110 -7.89 -17.10 -3.88
N TYR A 111 -8.93 -16.40 -4.34
CA TYR A 111 -8.89 -14.95 -4.65
C TYR A 111 -9.00 -14.02 -3.42
N THR A 112 -8.83 -14.55 -2.21
CA THR A 112 -8.78 -13.79 -0.95
C THR A 112 -7.41 -13.97 -0.30
N LEU A 113 -6.76 -12.86 0.07
CA LEU A 113 -5.50 -12.86 0.79
C LEU A 113 -5.76 -12.98 2.29
N PHE A 114 -5.30 -14.06 2.90
CA PHE A 114 -5.46 -14.30 4.33
C PHE A 114 -4.24 -13.78 5.11
N VAL A 115 -4.47 -13.20 6.28
CA VAL A 115 -3.41 -12.74 7.19
C VAL A 115 -3.53 -13.41 8.55
N LEU A 116 -2.57 -14.28 8.88
CA LEU A 116 -2.43 -14.94 10.17
C LEU A 116 -1.54 -14.08 11.08
N VAL A 117 -2.14 -13.33 12.00
CA VAL A 117 -1.43 -12.51 12.98
C VAL A 117 -1.15 -13.33 14.23
N HIS A 118 0.10 -13.45 14.65
CA HIS A 118 0.49 -14.02 15.93
C HIS A 118 0.95 -12.89 16.84
N ASP A 119 0.08 -12.42 17.74
CA ASP A 119 0.39 -11.33 18.67
C ASP A 119 1.19 -11.84 19.88
N ASN A 120 2.13 -11.03 20.37
CA ASN A 120 3.14 -11.42 21.38
C ASN A 120 3.83 -12.77 21.10
N ALA A 121 4.27 -12.98 19.85
CA ALA A 121 4.87 -14.22 19.31
C ALA A 121 6.21 -14.69 19.94
N HIS A 122 6.65 -14.07 21.04
CA HIS A 122 7.75 -14.54 21.89
C HIS A 122 7.27 -15.46 23.03
N VAL A 123 5.96 -15.72 23.12
CA VAL A 123 5.32 -16.64 24.08
C VAL A 123 5.06 -18.00 23.41
N ASP A 124 5.19 -19.10 24.18
CA ASP A 124 5.07 -20.50 23.71
C ASP A 124 5.94 -20.81 22.47
N LEU A 125 7.24 -20.52 22.60
CA LEU A 125 8.27 -20.85 21.61
C LEU A 125 8.63 -22.36 21.56
N THR A 126 7.93 -23.20 22.34
CA THR A 126 8.26 -24.62 22.45
C THR A 126 7.79 -25.40 21.21
N SER A 127 8.51 -26.46 20.83
CA SER A 127 8.10 -27.30 19.70
C SER A 127 7.09 -28.36 20.12
N ALA A 128 6.16 -28.64 19.22
CA ALA A 128 5.19 -29.72 19.33
C ALA A 128 5.84 -31.10 19.50
N ILE A 129 7.09 -31.28 19.05
CA ILE A 129 7.81 -32.56 19.11
C ILE A 129 8.40 -32.81 20.51
N SER A 130 8.87 -31.76 21.19
CA SER A 130 9.51 -31.85 22.51
C SER A 130 8.56 -32.28 23.65
N SER A 131 7.23 -32.19 23.47
CA SER A 131 6.26 -32.65 24.47
C SER A 131 6.22 -34.18 24.65
N SER A 132 7.03 -34.94 23.91
CA SER A 132 7.18 -36.39 24.01
C SER A 132 8.23 -36.86 25.03
N LEU A 133 9.11 -35.97 25.50
CA LEU A 133 10.33 -36.32 26.26
C LEU A 133 10.32 -35.94 27.75
N SER A 134 9.23 -35.37 28.26
CA SER A 134 9.07 -35.04 29.68
C SER A 134 7.66 -35.32 30.18
N HIS A 135 7.51 -35.55 31.49
CA HIS A 135 6.25 -36.02 32.08
C HIS A 135 5.15 -34.93 32.10
N GLY A 136 4.34 -34.93 31.04
CA GLY A 136 2.88 -34.81 31.19
C GLY A 136 2.29 -33.43 31.46
N GLU A 137 2.52 -32.46 30.57
CA GLU A 137 1.54 -31.38 30.33
C GLU A 137 1.16 -31.35 28.84
N PRO A 138 -0.13 -31.55 28.46
CA PRO A 138 -0.54 -31.58 27.05
C PRO A 138 -0.54 -30.20 26.36
N ASN A 139 -0.26 -29.14 27.12
CA ASN A 139 -0.43 -27.74 26.74
C ASN A 139 0.90 -27.07 26.33
N HIS A 140 1.81 -27.76 25.63
CA HIS A 140 3.07 -27.15 25.16
C HIS A 140 3.23 -27.28 23.64
N GLY A 141 3.80 -26.24 23.03
CA GLY A 141 4.03 -26.13 21.60
C GLY A 141 2.76 -25.95 20.77
N LEU A 142 1.77 -25.23 21.31
CA LEU A 142 0.51 -24.98 20.58
C LEU A 142 0.71 -23.94 19.48
N ALA A 143 1.62 -22.98 19.66
CA ALA A 143 1.99 -22.04 18.60
C ALA A 143 2.70 -22.74 17.44
N ASP A 144 3.63 -23.66 17.70
CA ASP A 144 4.35 -24.43 16.68
C ASP A 144 3.40 -25.26 15.78
N ARG A 145 2.40 -25.94 16.38
CA ARG A 145 1.35 -26.71 15.69
C ARG A 145 0.51 -25.88 14.71
N VAL A 146 0.50 -24.56 14.84
CA VAL A 146 -0.35 -23.65 14.04
C VAL A 146 0.48 -22.79 13.09
N ILE A 147 1.59 -22.23 13.56
CA ILE A 147 2.43 -21.29 12.78
C ILE A 147 3.40 -22.03 11.85
N ASN A 148 3.89 -23.21 12.24
CA ASN A 148 4.87 -24.00 11.47
C ASN A 148 4.27 -25.25 10.80
N CYS A 149 2.93 -25.39 10.78
CA CYS A 149 2.29 -26.53 10.16
C CYS A 149 2.40 -26.48 8.62
N ARG A 150 2.40 -27.67 7.99
CA ARG A 150 2.54 -27.82 6.53
C ARG A 150 1.54 -26.95 5.75
N GLU A 151 0.29 -26.90 6.20
CA GLU A 151 -0.79 -26.17 5.50
C GLU A 151 -0.54 -24.66 5.43
N VAL A 152 0.11 -24.07 6.45
CA VAL A 152 0.44 -22.63 6.49
C VAL A 152 1.70 -22.34 5.68
N LEU A 153 2.65 -23.26 5.65
CA LEU A 153 3.88 -23.09 4.87
C LEU A 153 3.63 -23.23 3.36
N GLU A 154 2.71 -24.11 2.95
CA GLU A 154 2.38 -24.36 1.54
C GLU A 154 1.30 -23.41 0.97
N ALA A 155 0.44 -22.79 1.79
CA ALA A 155 -0.62 -21.90 1.31
C ALA A 155 -0.07 -20.65 0.60
N PHE A 156 -0.43 -20.47 -0.67
CA PHE A 156 0.01 -19.33 -1.50
C PHE A 156 -0.71 -18.02 -1.14
N ASN A 157 -1.99 -18.11 -0.77
CA ASN A 157 -2.86 -16.99 -0.43
C ASN A 157 -2.84 -16.62 1.07
N LEU A 158 -1.75 -16.92 1.78
CA LEU A 158 -1.61 -16.71 3.22
C LEU A 158 -0.29 -15.99 3.57
N LEU A 159 -0.41 -14.88 4.29
CA LEU A 159 0.68 -14.17 4.96
C LEU A 159 0.70 -14.51 6.45
N VAL A 160 1.89 -14.65 7.03
CA VAL A 160 2.08 -14.85 8.47
C VAL A 160 2.78 -13.63 9.07
N LEU A 161 2.11 -12.89 9.95
CA LEU A 161 2.64 -11.72 10.64
C LEU A 161 2.87 -12.05 12.12
N GLN A 162 4.12 -12.33 12.50
CA GLN A 162 4.49 -12.45 13.90
C GLN A 162 4.71 -11.05 14.49
N VAL A 163 4.19 -10.79 15.68
CA VAL A 163 4.28 -9.48 16.35
C VAL A 163 4.94 -9.66 17.71
N SER A 164 6.00 -8.91 18.01
CA SER A 164 6.73 -9.07 19.26
C SER A 164 7.20 -7.75 19.89
N SER A 165 7.26 -7.74 21.22
CA SER A 165 7.97 -6.71 22.00
C SER A 165 9.44 -7.06 22.22
N PHE A 166 9.80 -8.33 22.14
CA PHE A 166 11.12 -8.88 22.47
C PHE A 166 11.51 -9.85 21.34
N PRO A 167 12.08 -9.35 20.22
CA PRO A 167 12.24 -10.14 19.01
C PRO A 167 13.42 -11.11 19.06
N TYR A 168 14.33 -10.94 20.01
CA TYR A 168 15.61 -11.64 20.14
C TYR A 168 15.49 -13.18 20.22
N ALA A 169 14.36 -13.71 20.69
CA ALA A 169 14.10 -15.16 20.71
C ALA A 169 13.65 -15.72 19.34
N LEU A 170 13.09 -14.86 18.47
CA LEU A 170 12.73 -15.18 17.08
C LEU A 170 13.85 -14.89 16.08
N GLN A 171 14.89 -14.16 16.50
CA GLN A 171 16.05 -13.73 15.68
C GLN A 171 17.27 -14.65 15.88
N THR A 172 17.08 -15.97 15.89
CA THR A 172 18.17 -16.96 16.00
C THR A 172 18.74 -17.38 14.63
N GLN A 173 19.86 -18.10 14.62
CA GLN A 173 20.42 -18.69 13.38
C GLN A 173 19.43 -19.55 12.59
N GLN A 174 18.52 -20.26 13.27
CA GLN A 174 17.51 -21.13 12.66
C GLN A 174 16.19 -20.41 12.30
N SER A 175 16.07 -19.11 12.57
CA SER A 175 14.84 -18.35 12.35
C SER A 175 14.28 -18.50 10.94
N ARG A 176 13.01 -18.91 10.83
CA ARG A 176 12.30 -19.02 9.54
C ARG A 176 11.96 -17.68 8.90
N ILE A 177 12.17 -16.57 9.60
CA ILE A 177 11.89 -15.21 9.11
C ILE A 177 13.15 -14.67 8.45
N SER A 178 13.07 -14.12 7.24
CA SER A 178 14.18 -13.36 6.65
C SER A 178 14.39 -12.04 7.40
N SER A 179 15.63 -11.58 7.58
CA SER A 179 15.92 -10.24 8.12
C SER A 179 15.39 -9.12 7.22
N SER A 180 15.19 -9.37 5.91
CA SER A 180 14.52 -8.43 5.01
C SER A 180 13.04 -8.22 5.36
N ASN A 181 12.39 -9.20 6.02
CA ASN A 181 10.95 -9.19 6.29
C ASN A 181 10.63 -8.68 7.71
N GLU A 182 11.58 -8.03 8.36
CA GLU A 182 11.41 -7.41 9.68
C GLU A 182 11.00 -5.95 9.52
N VAL A 183 9.90 -5.56 10.17
CA VAL A 183 9.47 -4.16 10.28
C VAL A 183 9.69 -3.70 11.70
N HIS A 184 10.67 -2.82 11.87
CA HIS A 184 11.01 -2.23 13.15
C HIS A 184 10.22 -0.95 13.42
N TRP A 185 9.84 -0.77 14.69
CA TRP A 185 9.19 0.45 15.15
C TRP A 185 10.15 1.63 15.09
N ILE A 186 9.65 2.77 14.62
CA ILE A 186 10.45 3.99 14.52
C ILE A 186 10.46 4.67 15.88
N GLN A 187 11.63 4.86 16.47
CA GLN A 187 11.84 5.81 17.56
C GLN A 187 11.98 7.21 16.95
N SER A 188 11.25 8.19 17.48
CA SER A 188 11.16 9.55 16.94
C SER A 188 12.34 10.44 17.35
N ASP A 189 13.56 9.89 17.28
CA ASP A 189 14.78 10.52 17.79
C ASP A 189 15.66 11.02 16.62
N THR A 190 15.16 11.96 15.81
CA THR A 190 15.95 12.96 15.06
C THR A 190 15.09 13.95 14.25
N VAL A 191 15.27 15.24 14.53
CA VAL A 191 15.23 16.40 13.59
C VAL A 191 13.91 16.73 12.83
N ASP A 192 13.54 18.01 12.89
CA ASP A 192 12.66 18.77 11.95
C ASP A 192 11.18 18.38 11.74
N ASP A 193 10.46 17.92 12.77
CA ASP A 193 9.00 18.08 12.82
C ASP A 193 8.54 18.77 14.12
N ALA A 194 8.42 20.10 14.07
CA ALA A 194 8.20 20.96 15.24
C ALA A 194 6.72 20.99 15.73
N ALA A 195 5.88 20.07 15.26
CA ALA A 195 4.46 20.01 15.59
C ALA A 195 3.97 18.59 15.92
N SER A 196 2.96 18.51 16.79
CA SER A 196 2.02 17.37 16.91
C SER A 196 2.42 16.07 17.63
N GLU A 197 3.46 16.02 18.47
CA GLU A 197 3.51 15.01 19.56
C GLU A 197 3.72 15.61 20.96
N GLU A 198 2.62 15.80 21.69
CA GLU A 198 2.59 16.21 23.10
C GLU A 198 3.01 15.08 24.06
N LYS A 199 2.95 13.83 23.59
CA LYS A 199 3.24 12.62 24.36
C LYS A 199 4.66 12.13 24.08
N LEU A 200 5.27 11.49 25.07
CA LEU A 200 6.54 10.76 24.98
C LEU A 200 6.26 9.29 25.28
N TYR A 201 6.97 8.36 24.63
CA TYR A 201 6.97 6.95 25.06
C TYR A 201 7.98 6.77 26.20
N PHE A 202 7.53 6.26 27.35
CA PHE A 202 8.37 6.02 28.52
C PHE A 202 8.67 4.52 28.65
N GLY A 203 9.86 4.11 28.23
CA GLY A 203 10.32 2.73 28.22
C GLY A 203 11.50 2.47 29.16
N LEU A 204 12.15 1.31 28.98
CA LEU A 204 13.26 0.86 29.84
C LEU A 204 14.46 1.83 29.83
N ASN A 205 14.78 2.41 28.68
CA ASN A 205 15.84 3.40 28.53
C ASN A 205 15.55 4.68 29.34
N GLU A 206 14.29 5.11 29.35
CA GLU A 206 13.81 6.29 30.08
C GLU A 206 13.76 6.01 31.59
N TYR A 207 13.41 4.77 31.99
CA TYR A 207 13.56 4.30 33.37
C TYR A 207 15.03 4.27 33.83
N SER A 208 15.98 3.83 33.01
CA SER A 208 17.42 3.90 33.34
C SER A 208 17.90 5.36 33.44
N LYS A 209 17.52 6.24 32.49
CA LYS A 209 17.79 7.69 32.57
C LYS A 209 17.23 8.32 33.86
N SER A 210 16.09 7.83 34.37
CA SER A 210 15.49 8.35 35.62
C SER A 210 16.36 8.19 36.88
N LEU A 211 17.38 7.33 36.85
CA LEU A 211 18.36 7.18 37.93
C LEU A 211 19.41 8.31 38.00
N GLN A 212 19.39 9.21 37.01
CA GLN A 212 20.24 10.40 36.94
C GLN A 212 19.49 11.67 37.41
N TRP A 213 18.17 11.61 37.65
CA TRP A 213 17.29 12.77 37.95
C TRP A 213 17.45 13.36 39.38
N GLY A 214 18.69 13.48 39.86
CA GLY A 214 19.06 14.19 41.09
C GLY A 214 18.53 13.59 42.40
N VAL A 215 18.48 14.44 43.44
CA VAL A 215 17.95 14.10 44.78
C VAL A 215 16.42 13.92 44.76
N THR A 216 15.76 14.35 43.67
CA THR A 216 14.33 14.24 43.41
C THR A 216 13.88 12.80 43.07
N SER A 217 13.95 11.93 44.09
CA SER A 217 13.41 10.55 44.19
C SER A 217 13.19 9.80 42.85
N PRO A 218 14.11 8.92 42.41
CA PRO A 218 14.03 8.28 41.09
C PRO A 218 12.75 7.44 40.92
N LEU A 219 12.33 7.25 39.67
CA LEU A 219 11.15 6.43 39.33
C LEU A 219 11.42 4.93 39.48
N LEU A 220 12.66 4.51 39.21
CA LEU A 220 13.15 3.15 39.42
C LEU A 220 13.82 3.07 40.80
N ARG A 221 13.35 2.17 41.68
CA ARG A 221 13.71 2.12 43.12
C ARG A 221 14.11 0.72 43.57
N CYS A 222 14.90 0.65 44.64
CA CYS A 222 15.23 -0.56 45.38
C CYS A 222 14.98 -0.31 46.87
N ASP A 223 14.18 -1.16 47.51
CA ASP A 223 13.92 -1.10 48.94
C ASP A 223 15.03 -1.83 49.71
N GLU A 224 16.09 -1.09 50.08
CA GLU A 224 17.21 -1.68 50.82
C GLU A 224 16.81 -2.27 52.17
N THR A 225 15.75 -1.77 52.80
CA THR A 225 15.31 -2.22 54.13
C THR A 225 14.66 -3.59 54.01
N PHE A 226 13.80 -3.78 53.00
CA PHE A 226 13.23 -5.06 52.64
C PHE A 226 14.33 -6.06 52.26
N GLU A 227 15.30 -5.68 51.43
CA GLU A 227 16.41 -6.54 51.03
C GLU A 227 17.27 -6.98 52.22
N LYS A 228 17.57 -6.09 53.17
CA LYS A 228 18.27 -6.44 54.42
C LYS A 228 17.47 -7.46 55.25
N MET A 229 16.15 -7.26 55.41
CA MET A 229 15.27 -8.21 56.10
C MET A 229 15.20 -9.57 55.37
N VAL A 230 15.17 -9.59 54.04
CA VAL A 230 15.22 -10.82 53.24
C VAL A 230 16.53 -11.57 53.47
N SER A 231 17.69 -10.91 53.44
CA SER A 231 18.99 -11.54 53.72
C SER A 231 19.03 -12.20 55.09
N THR A 232 18.63 -11.49 56.16
CA THR A 232 18.60 -12.06 57.53
C THR A 232 17.63 -13.25 57.66
N LEU A 233 16.52 -13.25 56.92
CA LEU A 233 15.59 -14.40 56.90
C LEU A 233 16.12 -15.58 56.07
N LEU A 234 16.84 -15.34 54.98
CA LEU A 234 17.50 -16.39 54.18
C LEU A 234 18.60 -17.09 54.98
N GLU A 235 19.45 -16.32 55.67
CA GLU A 235 20.49 -16.84 56.57
C GLU A 235 19.90 -17.67 57.72
N ARG A 236 18.75 -17.24 58.26
CA ARG A 236 18.05 -17.93 59.36
C ARG A 236 17.29 -19.18 58.91
N TYR A 237 16.83 -19.23 57.65
CA TYR A 237 15.99 -20.32 57.12
C TYR A 237 16.49 -20.88 55.78
N PRO A 238 17.76 -21.36 55.67
CA PRO A 238 18.41 -21.72 54.40
C PRO A 238 17.80 -22.95 53.69
N ARG A 239 16.80 -23.61 54.28
CA ARG A 239 16.02 -24.70 53.65
C ARG A 239 14.74 -24.22 52.95
N LEU A 240 14.36 -22.94 53.09
CA LEU A 240 13.20 -22.37 52.40
C LEU A 240 13.64 -21.66 51.12
N HIS A 241 12.84 -21.81 50.06
CA HIS A 241 13.12 -21.18 48.77
C HIS A 241 12.94 -19.65 48.83
N SER A 242 13.85 -18.87 48.23
CA SER A 242 13.87 -17.40 48.30
C SER A 242 12.51 -16.75 48.03
N MET A 243 11.85 -17.14 46.94
CA MET A 243 10.51 -16.65 46.56
C MET A 243 9.46 -16.79 47.68
N VAL A 244 9.55 -17.84 48.52
CA VAL A 244 8.62 -18.06 49.64
C VAL A 244 8.92 -17.05 50.76
N ILE A 245 10.18 -16.93 51.19
CA ILE A 245 10.58 -15.95 52.22
C ILE A 245 10.24 -14.52 51.78
N ARG A 246 10.63 -14.15 50.54
CA ARG A 246 10.33 -12.82 49.96
C ARG A 246 8.83 -12.56 49.92
N CYS A 247 8.00 -13.52 49.50
CA CYS A 247 6.56 -13.32 49.41
C CYS A 247 5.89 -13.22 50.79
N TYR A 248 6.22 -14.10 51.74
CA TYR A 248 5.67 -14.03 53.10
C TYR A 248 6.06 -12.71 53.80
N LEU A 249 7.31 -12.25 53.64
CA LEU A 249 7.73 -10.95 54.15
C LEU A 249 6.99 -9.81 53.46
N LEU A 250 6.78 -9.86 52.15
CA LEU A 250 6.07 -8.81 51.40
C LEU A 250 4.60 -8.70 51.84
N ILE A 251 3.92 -9.84 52.02
CA ILE A 251 2.56 -9.91 52.58
C ILE A 251 2.54 -9.30 53.99
N GLN A 252 3.51 -9.68 54.84
CA GLN A 252 3.62 -9.14 56.19
C GLN A 252 3.83 -7.61 56.18
N GLN A 253 4.75 -7.10 55.36
CA GLN A 253 5.06 -5.67 55.26
C GLN A 253 3.85 -4.84 54.79
N TYR A 254 3.13 -5.29 53.75
CA TYR A 254 1.90 -4.62 53.34
C TYR A 254 0.78 -4.73 54.40
N SER A 255 0.69 -5.85 55.12
CA SER A 255 -0.28 -6.01 56.22
C SER A 255 0.02 -5.09 57.41
N GLN A 256 1.30 -4.97 57.80
CA GLN A 256 1.74 -4.08 58.86
C GLN A 256 1.57 -2.62 58.46
N ALA A 257 1.88 -2.24 57.22
CA ALA A 257 1.64 -0.89 56.70
C ALA A 257 0.13 -0.52 56.73
N LEU A 258 -0.76 -1.43 56.32
CA LEU A 258 -2.21 -1.22 56.42
C LEU A 258 -2.64 -0.92 57.87
N MET A 259 -2.19 -1.72 58.84
CA MET A 259 -2.49 -1.51 60.27
C MET A 259 -1.87 -0.20 60.82
N ALA A 260 -0.64 0.11 60.41
CA ALA A 260 0.15 1.27 60.85
C ALA A 260 -0.41 2.62 60.38
N LEU A 261 -1.23 2.61 59.34
CA LEU A 261 -1.89 3.79 58.76
C LEU A 261 -3.34 3.95 59.22
N THR A 262 -3.96 2.92 59.82
CA THR A 262 -5.36 2.98 60.27
C THR A 262 -5.59 2.90 61.77
N THR A 263 -4.87 2.01 62.49
CA THR A 263 -5.26 1.60 63.85
C THR A 263 -4.10 1.43 64.83
N MET A 264 -2.88 1.14 64.36
CA MET A 264 -1.73 0.80 65.21
C MET A 264 -0.46 1.52 64.77
N ALA A 265 -0.37 2.83 65.03
CA ALA A 265 0.73 3.68 64.56
C ALA A 265 2.14 3.24 65.01
N SER A 266 2.26 2.45 66.09
CA SER A 266 3.53 1.82 66.52
C SER A 266 4.09 0.77 65.56
N LEU A 267 3.29 0.28 64.60
CA LEU A 267 3.75 -0.64 63.55
C LEU A 267 4.45 0.08 62.38
N ARG A 268 4.55 1.42 62.41
CA ARG A 268 5.31 2.19 61.40
C ARG A 268 6.78 1.80 61.40
N ASP A 269 7.40 1.69 62.57
CA ASP A 269 8.82 1.30 62.73
C ASP A 269 9.13 -0.14 62.27
N HIS A 270 8.09 -0.93 62.01
CA HIS A 270 8.17 -2.33 61.56
C HIS A 270 7.90 -2.49 60.06
N SER A 271 7.64 -1.40 59.33
CA SER A 271 7.24 -1.40 57.91
C SER A 271 8.20 -0.55 57.08
N THR A 272 8.61 -0.97 55.88
CA THR A 272 9.56 -0.17 55.08
C THR A 272 8.97 1.17 54.62
N PRO A 273 9.76 2.26 54.53
CA PRO A 273 9.28 3.57 54.08
C PRO A 273 8.59 3.54 52.72
N GLU A 274 9.12 2.73 51.79
CA GLU A 274 8.54 2.47 50.47
C GLU A 274 7.14 1.86 50.60
N THR A 275 7.00 0.80 51.40
CA THR A 275 5.72 0.08 51.58
C THR A 275 4.68 0.96 52.28
N LEU A 276 5.10 1.76 53.28
CA LEU A 276 4.26 2.75 53.94
C LEU A 276 3.79 3.84 52.98
N SER A 277 4.68 4.40 52.15
CA SER A 277 4.34 5.46 51.19
C SER A 277 3.34 4.98 50.13
N ILE A 278 3.47 3.74 49.65
CA ILE A 278 2.51 3.15 48.69
C ILE A 278 1.12 3.01 49.34
N MET A 279 1.06 2.50 50.56
CA MET A 279 -0.21 2.27 51.26
C MET A 279 -0.88 3.57 51.71
N ASP A 280 -0.13 4.59 52.13
CA ASP A 280 -0.69 5.90 52.49
C ASP A 280 -1.32 6.58 51.26
N ASP A 281 -0.67 6.53 50.10
CA ASP A 281 -1.25 7.04 48.85
C ASP A 281 -2.47 6.22 48.40
N LEU A 282 -2.46 4.89 48.56
CA LEU A 282 -3.60 4.03 48.22
C LEU A 282 -4.82 4.25 49.14
N ILE A 283 -4.61 4.46 50.44
CA ILE A 283 -5.68 4.71 51.41
C ILE A 283 -6.20 6.15 51.32
N THR A 284 -5.32 7.14 51.14
CA THR A 284 -5.69 8.56 51.21
C THR A 284 -6.16 9.15 49.88
N SER A 285 -5.69 8.68 48.72
CA SER A 285 -6.14 9.22 47.41
C SER A 285 -7.67 9.13 47.20
N PRO A 286 -8.38 8.02 47.55
CA PRO A 286 -9.83 7.92 47.38
C PRO A 286 -10.63 8.70 48.43
N GLY A 287 -9.96 9.31 49.41
CA GLY A 287 -10.55 10.28 50.34
C GLY A 287 -10.32 11.74 49.94
N LYS A 288 -9.42 12.00 48.97
CA LYS A 288 -9.09 13.33 48.45
C LYS A 288 -9.89 13.66 47.17
N ASP A 289 -10.23 12.65 46.36
CA ASP A 289 -11.08 12.81 45.18
C ASP A 289 -12.59 12.82 45.51
N LYS A 290 -13.37 13.64 44.79
CA LYS A 290 -14.82 13.81 45.01
C LYS A 290 -15.67 12.62 44.54
N ASN A 291 -15.16 11.82 43.61
CA ASN A 291 -15.86 10.67 43.03
C ASN A 291 -15.39 9.33 43.66
N GLY A 292 -14.38 9.38 44.53
CA GLY A 292 -13.73 8.20 45.13
C GLY A 292 -12.73 7.51 44.20
N CYS A 293 -12.24 8.19 43.18
CA CYS A 293 -11.17 7.70 42.30
C CYS A 293 -9.81 7.71 43.02
N GLY A 294 -8.89 6.84 42.60
CA GLY A 294 -7.56 6.74 43.21
C GLY A 294 -6.56 5.97 42.35
N HIS A 295 -5.44 5.60 42.98
CA HIS A 295 -4.34 4.92 42.30
C HIS A 295 -4.46 3.39 42.33
N MET A 296 -4.03 2.75 41.25
CA MET A 296 -3.79 1.30 41.19
C MET A 296 -2.31 0.99 41.53
N LEU A 297 -2.11 -0.10 42.26
CA LEU A 297 -0.84 -0.78 42.53
C LEU A 297 -0.87 -2.16 41.84
N VAL A 298 0.18 -2.52 41.12
CA VAL A 298 0.43 -3.91 40.70
C VAL A 298 1.49 -4.51 41.60
N ILE A 299 1.23 -5.68 42.20
CA ILE A 299 2.22 -6.51 42.89
C ILE A 299 2.45 -7.76 42.06
N ARG A 300 3.70 -8.01 41.67
CA ARG A 300 4.05 -9.15 40.81
C ARG A 300 4.42 -10.39 41.64
N VAL A 301 3.69 -11.48 41.47
CA VAL A 301 3.89 -12.73 42.22
C VAL A 301 3.89 -13.95 41.27
N PRO A 302 5.07 -14.44 40.83
CA PRO A 302 5.15 -15.46 39.77
C PRO A 302 4.46 -16.81 40.07
N SER A 303 4.44 -17.24 41.33
CA SER A 303 3.72 -18.46 41.75
C SER A 303 2.24 -18.16 42.00
N VAL A 304 1.36 -18.93 41.35
CA VAL A 304 -0.10 -18.84 41.53
C VAL A 304 -0.51 -19.15 42.96
N GLN A 305 0.13 -20.14 43.59
CA GLN A 305 -0.13 -20.51 44.99
C GLN A 305 0.21 -19.36 45.96
N LEU A 306 1.36 -18.71 45.77
CA LEU A 306 1.76 -17.56 46.59
C LEU A 306 0.93 -16.30 46.27
N ALA A 307 0.47 -16.14 45.02
CA ALA A 307 -0.42 -15.04 44.63
C ALA A 307 -1.81 -15.17 45.28
N MET A 308 -2.37 -16.38 45.33
CA MET A 308 -3.63 -16.64 46.06
C MET A 308 -3.47 -16.35 47.56
N LEU A 309 -2.41 -16.87 48.20
CA LEU A 309 -2.10 -16.58 49.60
C LEU A 309 -1.96 -15.09 49.88
N ALA A 310 -1.26 -14.35 49.01
CA ALA A 310 -1.10 -12.90 49.14
C ALA A 310 -2.45 -12.17 49.04
N LYS A 311 -3.30 -12.58 48.10
CA LYS A 311 -4.65 -12.03 47.93
C LYS A 311 -5.52 -12.28 49.16
N GLU A 312 -5.57 -13.53 49.63
CA GLU A 312 -6.36 -13.94 50.80
C GLU A 312 -5.96 -13.17 52.06
N ARG A 313 -4.66 -13.08 52.36
CA ARG A 313 -4.17 -12.41 53.58
C ARG A 313 -4.33 -10.90 53.53
N LEU A 314 -4.09 -10.26 52.38
CA LEU A 314 -4.30 -8.82 52.25
C LEU A 314 -5.81 -8.46 52.24
N GLN A 315 -6.67 -9.31 51.68
CA GLN A 315 -8.13 -9.16 51.81
C GLN A 315 -8.59 -9.35 53.27
N GLU A 316 -8.12 -10.39 53.96
CA GLU A 316 -8.42 -10.64 55.37
C GLU A 316 -8.05 -9.44 56.27
N VAL A 317 -6.89 -8.83 56.04
CA VAL A 317 -6.45 -7.62 56.78
C VAL A 317 -7.27 -6.40 56.39
N ARG A 318 -7.48 -6.14 55.09
CA ARG A 318 -8.30 -5.02 54.59
C ARG A 318 -9.71 -5.03 55.18
N ASP A 319 -10.34 -6.20 55.20
CA ASP A 319 -11.75 -6.35 55.59
C ASP A 319 -11.91 -6.21 57.12
N LYS A 320 -10.95 -6.72 57.91
CA LYS A 320 -10.88 -6.48 59.36
C LYS A 320 -10.63 -5.02 59.73
N LEU A 321 -10.00 -4.24 58.84
CA LEU A 321 -9.76 -2.79 59.01
C LEU A 321 -10.88 -1.92 58.43
N GLY A 322 -11.97 -2.49 57.90
CA GLY A 322 -13.10 -1.73 57.33
C GLY A 322 -12.80 -1.05 55.99
N LEU A 323 -11.74 -1.47 55.29
CA LEU A 323 -11.25 -0.82 54.07
C LEU A 323 -11.84 -1.40 52.77
N GLN A 324 -12.76 -2.38 52.84
CA GLN A 324 -13.36 -3.07 51.68
C GLN A 324 -14.19 -2.16 50.75
N TYR A 325 -14.54 -0.95 51.20
CA TYR A 325 -15.17 0.08 50.38
C TYR A 325 -14.20 1.17 49.90
N ARG A 326 -12.97 1.22 50.43
CA ARG A 326 -11.92 2.18 50.04
C ARG A 326 -11.14 1.72 48.81
N PHE A 327 -10.65 0.48 48.80
CA PHE A 327 -9.91 -0.09 47.67
C PHE A 327 -10.18 -1.59 47.47
N GLU A 328 -9.99 -2.09 46.24
CA GLU A 328 -10.16 -3.51 45.90
C GLU A 328 -8.83 -4.27 45.90
N ILE A 329 -8.86 -5.60 46.12
CA ILE A 329 -7.70 -6.48 45.97
C ILE A 329 -8.05 -7.59 44.98
N LEU A 330 -7.40 -7.55 43.82
CA LEU A 330 -7.68 -8.38 42.66
C LEU A 330 -6.56 -9.41 42.45
N LEU A 331 -6.92 -10.61 42.00
CA LEU A 331 -5.96 -11.62 41.55
C LEU A 331 -5.93 -11.61 40.02
N GLY A 332 -4.84 -11.10 39.44
CA GLY A 332 -4.59 -11.12 38.01
C GLY A 332 -4.03 -12.46 37.57
N ASN A 333 -4.89 -13.44 37.33
CA ASN A 333 -4.54 -14.75 36.76
C ASN A 333 -4.96 -14.80 35.28
N PRO A 334 -4.01 -14.96 34.33
CA PRO A 334 -4.31 -14.98 32.89
C PRO A 334 -5.36 -16.02 32.47
N ALA A 335 -5.43 -17.16 33.16
CA ALA A 335 -6.36 -18.25 32.83
C ALA A 335 -7.81 -18.04 33.29
N SER A 336 -8.15 -16.87 33.86
CA SER A 336 -9.48 -16.59 34.44
C SER A 336 -9.98 -15.18 34.13
N GLU A 337 -11.29 -15.01 34.10
CA GLU A 337 -11.96 -13.71 33.95
C GLU A 337 -11.69 -12.75 35.13
N LEU A 338 -11.73 -11.45 34.83
CA LEU A 338 -11.51 -10.38 35.80
C LEU A 338 -12.71 -10.24 36.76
N THR A 339 -12.51 -10.52 38.04
CA THR A 339 -13.58 -10.54 39.06
C THR A 339 -13.47 -9.38 40.04
N VAL A 340 -14.46 -8.47 40.02
CA VAL A 340 -14.50 -7.22 40.84
C VAL A 340 -15.77 -7.21 41.69
N ALA A 341 -15.70 -6.72 42.95
CA ALA A 341 -16.88 -6.69 43.81
C ALA A 341 -17.97 -5.73 43.29
N LYS A 342 -19.24 -6.12 43.47
CA LYS A 342 -20.41 -5.44 42.88
C LYS A 342 -20.45 -3.93 43.15
N HIS A 343 -20.11 -3.48 44.35
CA HIS A 343 -20.08 -2.06 44.73
C HIS A 343 -18.97 -1.23 44.07
N PHE A 344 -17.91 -1.86 43.57
CA PHE A 344 -16.91 -1.21 42.72
C PHE A 344 -17.33 -1.23 41.25
N VAL A 345 -17.99 -2.30 40.77
CA VAL A 345 -18.61 -2.32 39.43
C VAL A 345 -19.65 -1.21 39.28
N THR A 346 -20.53 -1.01 40.27
CA THR A 346 -21.50 0.11 40.28
C THR A 346 -20.81 1.48 40.21
N ARG A 347 -19.67 1.67 40.91
CA ARG A 347 -18.87 2.91 40.82
C ARG A 347 -18.25 3.09 39.44
N LEU A 348 -17.64 2.04 38.88
CA LEU A 348 -17.07 2.08 37.53
C LEU A 348 -18.10 2.44 36.46
N LYS A 349 -19.33 1.90 36.55
CA LYS A 349 -20.45 2.30 35.67
C LYS A 349 -20.80 3.78 35.82
N ALA A 350 -20.96 4.26 37.05
CA ALA A 350 -21.30 5.65 37.34
C ALA A 350 -20.23 6.64 36.84
N TRP A 351 -18.94 6.33 37.01
CA TRP A 351 -17.84 7.15 36.48
C TRP A 351 -17.82 7.18 34.95
N ARG A 352 -18.19 6.06 34.30
CA ARG A 352 -18.27 5.91 32.84
C ARG A 352 -19.55 6.45 32.20
N GLY A 353 -20.58 6.75 33.00
CA GLY A 353 -21.90 7.12 32.48
C GLY A 353 -22.59 6.00 31.69
N ASN A 354 -22.29 4.73 31.99
CA ASN A 354 -22.84 3.59 31.25
C ASN A 354 -24.16 3.11 31.86
N GLU A 355 -25.25 3.26 31.11
CA GLU A 355 -26.61 2.85 31.49
C GLU A 355 -26.88 1.33 31.32
N GLN A 356 -25.91 0.54 30.82
CA GLN A 356 -26.09 -0.90 30.66
C GLN A 356 -26.03 -1.66 31.99
N ASP A 357 -27.16 -2.24 32.42
CA ASP A 357 -27.30 -3.03 33.65
C ASP A 357 -26.40 -4.29 33.72
N ASP A 358 -26.01 -4.86 32.57
CA ASP A 358 -25.16 -6.06 32.51
C ASP A 358 -23.64 -5.79 32.37
N TRP A 359 -23.21 -4.52 32.24
CA TRP A 359 -21.77 -4.23 32.02
C TRP A 359 -20.90 -4.64 33.22
N ILE A 360 -19.80 -5.35 32.94
CA ILE A 360 -18.75 -5.72 33.89
C ILE A 360 -17.36 -5.41 33.30
N PRO A 361 -16.35 -5.06 34.12
CA PRO A 361 -14.99 -4.86 33.64
C PRO A 361 -14.39 -6.20 33.16
N ARG A 362 -13.84 -6.22 31.95
CA ARG A 362 -13.22 -7.43 31.36
C ARG A 362 -11.72 -7.30 31.16
N THR A 363 -11.21 -6.08 31.09
CA THR A 363 -9.79 -5.76 30.91
C THR A 363 -9.26 -4.97 32.12
N TYR A 364 -7.94 -4.93 32.34
CA TYR A 364 -7.39 -4.02 33.37
C TYR A 364 -7.64 -2.54 33.01
N GLN A 365 -7.75 -2.20 31.72
CA GLN A 365 -8.16 -0.85 31.27
C GLN A 365 -9.61 -0.50 31.68
N ASP A 366 -10.44 -1.49 32.03
CA ASP A 366 -11.78 -1.24 32.59
C ASP A 366 -11.76 -0.76 34.05
N LEU A 367 -10.61 -0.86 34.72
CA LEU A 367 -10.38 -0.42 36.09
C LEU A 367 -9.82 1.01 36.19
N GLU A 368 -9.94 1.81 35.12
CA GLU A 368 -9.50 3.21 35.11
C GLU A 368 -10.12 4.00 36.28
N GLY A 369 -9.28 4.70 37.04
CA GLY A 369 -9.66 5.41 38.27
C GLY A 369 -9.93 4.55 39.51
N LEU A 370 -10.00 3.21 39.41
CA LEU A 370 -10.27 2.34 40.57
C LEU A 370 -9.06 2.31 41.53
N PRO A 371 -9.24 2.60 42.83
CA PRO A 371 -8.22 2.31 43.83
C PRO A 371 -8.16 0.79 44.06
N CYS A 372 -7.07 0.14 43.68
CA CYS A 372 -6.92 -1.30 43.89
C CYS A 372 -5.48 -1.82 43.86
N ILE A 373 -5.27 -2.96 44.53
CA ILE A 373 -4.07 -3.79 44.42
C ILE A 373 -4.37 -4.93 43.43
N VAL A 374 -3.61 -5.03 42.34
CA VAL A 374 -3.67 -6.14 41.39
C VAL A 374 -2.48 -7.05 41.62
N ILE A 375 -2.72 -8.25 42.15
CA ILE A 375 -1.70 -9.27 42.39
C ILE A 375 -1.56 -10.10 41.11
N LEU A 376 -0.56 -9.80 40.28
CA LEU A 376 -0.39 -10.35 38.94
C LEU A 376 0.46 -11.63 38.96
N THR A 377 -0.10 -12.74 38.50
CA THR A 377 0.53 -14.08 38.57
C THR A 377 0.69 -14.76 37.22
N GLY A 378 1.39 -15.90 37.20
CA GLY A 378 1.94 -16.55 36.01
C GLY A 378 3.46 -16.40 35.92
N LYS A 379 4.12 -17.28 35.13
CA LYS A 379 5.58 -17.31 35.01
C LYS A 379 6.14 -15.99 34.48
N ASP A 380 5.62 -15.53 33.35
CA ASP A 380 6.05 -14.32 32.64
C ASP A 380 4.79 -13.50 32.22
N PRO A 381 4.83 -12.15 32.18
CA PRO A 381 3.72 -11.32 31.67
C PRO A 381 3.40 -11.54 30.19
N LEU A 382 2.12 -11.48 29.81
CA LEU A 382 1.65 -11.88 28.47
C LEU A 382 1.26 -10.71 27.55
N GLY A 383 1.41 -9.46 28.02
CA GLY A 383 1.23 -8.23 27.25
C GLY A 383 -0.05 -7.45 27.55
N GLU A 384 -0.69 -7.73 28.68
CA GLU A 384 -1.86 -7.00 29.16
C GLU A 384 -1.58 -5.50 29.36
N THR A 385 -2.53 -4.64 28.97
CA THR A 385 -2.41 -3.19 29.08
C THR A 385 -3.13 -2.67 30.33
N PHE A 386 -2.43 -1.85 31.11
CA PHE A 386 -2.92 -1.29 32.38
C PHE A 386 -3.35 0.20 32.25
N PRO A 387 -4.30 0.67 33.07
CA PRO A 387 -4.90 2.01 32.97
C PRO A 387 -3.94 3.15 33.35
N ARG A 388 -4.37 4.39 33.09
CA ARG A 388 -3.64 5.62 33.47
C ARG A 388 -3.53 5.76 35.00
N SER A 389 -4.50 5.23 35.75
CA SER A 389 -4.49 5.18 37.22
C SER A 389 -3.43 4.28 37.86
N LEU A 390 -2.76 3.38 37.10
CA LEU A 390 -1.66 2.58 37.61
C LEU A 390 -0.44 3.45 37.89
N LYS A 391 -0.12 3.61 39.18
CA LYS A 391 0.98 4.45 39.70
C LYS A 391 2.21 3.65 40.13
N TYR A 392 2.02 2.43 40.65
CA TYR A 392 3.08 1.63 41.25
C TYR A 392 3.14 0.21 40.66
N CYS A 393 4.35 -0.22 40.27
CA CYS A 393 4.66 -1.61 39.93
C CYS A 393 5.68 -2.15 40.94
N ASP A 394 5.22 -3.00 41.86
CA ASP A 394 6.06 -3.68 42.85
C ASP A 394 6.51 -5.05 42.32
N LEU A 395 7.80 -5.11 41.97
CA LEU A 395 8.49 -6.24 41.37
C LEU A 395 9.56 -6.81 42.33
N ARG A 396 9.49 -6.52 43.65
CA ARG A 396 10.48 -6.98 44.66
C ARG A 396 10.64 -8.51 44.78
N LEU A 397 9.71 -9.28 44.20
CA LEU A 397 9.78 -10.75 44.10
C LEU A 397 10.53 -11.26 42.87
N ILE A 398 10.85 -10.41 41.88
CA ILE A 398 11.64 -10.79 40.69
C ILE A 398 13.11 -10.87 41.09
N ASP A 399 13.53 -12.07 41.51
CA ASP A 399 14.87 -12.41 41.98
C ASP A 399 15.78 -12.88 40.82
N SER A 400 17.04 -13.12 41.14
CA SER A 400 18.13 -13.67 40.32
C SER A 400 17.75 -14.80 39.35
N SER A 401 16.77 -15.64 39.69
CA SER A 401 16.27 -16.73 38.85
C SER A 401 15.51 -16.29 37.59
N TYR A 402 15.16 -15.00 37.45
CA TYR A 402 14.43 -14.44 36.30
C TYR A 402 15.29 -13.55 35.39
N LEU A 403 16.61 -13.47 35.60
CA LEU A 403 17.51 -12.52 34.92
C LEU A 403 17.98 -12.94 33.51
N THR A 404 17.05 -13.43 32.68
CA THR A 404 17.24 -13.43 31.22
C THR A 404 16.82 -12.07 30.66
N ARG A 405 17.40 -11.65 29.53
CA ARG A 405 17.08 -10.33 28.93
C ARG A 405 15.58 -10.16 28.69
N THR A 406 14.95 -11.12 28.02
CA THR A 406 13.52 -11.10 27.69
C THR A 406 12.63 -11.02 28.92
N ALA A 407 12.89 -11.81 29.96
CA ALA A 407 12.05 -11.83 31.16
C ALA A 407 12.13 -10.52 31.95
N LEU A 408 13.33 -9.94 32.11
CA LEU A 408 13.48 -8.63 32.77
C LEU A 408 12.82 -7.50 31.97
N GLU A 409 12.95 -7.52 30.63
CA GLU A 409 12.29 -6.56 29.72
C GLU A 409 10.76 -6.74 29.71
N GLN A 410 10.23 -7.95 29.92
CA GLN A 410 8.80 -8.23 30.10
C GLN A 410 8.25 -7.67 31.42
N GLU A 411 8.93 -7.91 32.55
CA GLU A 411 8.47 -7.48 33.87
C GLU A 411 8.47 -5.95 34.01
N VAL A 412 9.53 -5.27 33.55
CA VAL A 412 9.54 -3.80 33.48
C VAL A 412 8.59 -3.29 32.38
N GLY A 413 8.31 -4.10 31.36
CA GLY A 413 7.33 -3.84 30.30
C GLY A 413 5.90 -3.57 30.79
N LEU A 414 5.54 -4.00 32.00
CA LEU A 414 4.29 -3.65 32.68
C LEU A 414 4.20 -2.14 33.02
N ALA A 415 5.34 -1.50 33.26
CA ALA A 415 5.44 -0.09 33.63
C ALA A 415 5.55 0.86 32.41
N CYS A 416 5.79 0.33 31.21
CA CYS A 416 5.92 1.11 29.97
C CYS A 416 4.57 1.71 29.54
N CYS A 417 4.57 2.98 29.14
CA CYS A 417 3.38 3.69 28.66
C CYS A 417 3.73 5.00 27.92
N TYR A 418 2.74 5.61 27.26
CA TYR A 418 2.85 6.98 26.77
C TYR A 418 2.46 7.98 27.88
N VAL A 419 3.26 9.04 28.04
CA VAL A 419 3.18 10.05 29.11
C VAL A 419 3.20 11.46 28.51
N SER A 420 2.67 12.49 29.19
CA SER A 420 2.78 13.88 28.68
C SER A 420 4.21 14.40 28.81
N LYS A 421 4.73 15.07 27.78
CA LYS A 421 6.03 15.78 27.84
C LYS A 421 6.04 16.87 28.92
N GLU A 422 4.89 17.45 29.24
CA GLU A 422 4.75 18.47 30.29
C GLU A 422 5.06 17.90 31.68
N ALA A 423 4.68 16.65 31.94
CA ALA A 423 4.89 15.99 33.23
C ALA A 423 6.37 15.72 33.56
N ILE A 424 7.26 15.82 32.55
CA ILE A 424 8.68 15.44 32.65
C ILE A 424 9.62 16.62 32.34
N ARG A 425 9.08 17.78 31.92
CA ARG A 425 9.86 19.02 31.74
C ARG A 425 10.63 19.46 32.99
N GLY A 426 10.08 19.25 34.19
CA GLY A 426 10.74 19.60 35.45
C GLY A 426 12.04 18.81 35.68
N PRO A 427 12.00 17.46 35.79
CA PRO A 427 13.18 16.65 36.03
C PRO A 427 14.27 16.73 34.95
N ILE A 428 13.90 16.86 33.67
CA ILE A 428 14.88 16.87 32.56
C ILE A 428 15.70 18.16 32.52
N VAL A 429 15.08 19.33 32.72
CA VAL A 429 15.79 20.63 32.65
C VAL A 429 16.87 20.77 33.72
N ALA A 430 16.78 20.01 34.83
CA ALA A 430 17.84 19.96 35.84
C ALA A 430 19.11 19.22 35.39
N LEU A 431 19.03 18.35 34.36
CA LEU A 431 20.17 17.60 33.81
C LEU A 431 20.85 18.34 32.65
N ASP A 432 20.08 18.94 31.73
CA ASP A 432 20.60 19.77 30.64
C ASP A 432 21.52 20.91 31.11
N LEU A 433 21.33 21.38 32.35
CA LEU A 433 22.18 22.38 33.01
C LEU A 433 23.46 21.77 33.60
N SER A 434 23.40 20.53 34.10
CA SER A 434 24.54 19.84 34.70
C SER A 434 25.54 19.33 33.66
N GLU A 435 25.07 18.83 32.52
CA GLU A 435 25.97 18.31 31.46
C GLU A 435 26.76 19.45 30.81
N LYS A 436 26.14 20.63 30.62
CA LYS A 436 26.77 21.84 30.05
C LYS A 436 27.80 22.52 30.97
N GLU A 437 27.81 22.22 32.27
CA GLU A 437 28.90 22.62 33.16
C GLU A 437 30.09 21.64 33.06
N GLN A 438 29.84 20.37 32.73
CA GLN A 438 30.88 19.34 32.60
C GLN A 438 31.62 19.40 31.25
N GLU A 439 30.94 19.75 30.15
CA GLU A 439 31.57 19.96 28.83
C GLU A 439 32.58 21.12 28.80
N LYS A 440 32.47 22.09 29.73
CA LYS A 440 33.37 23.25 29.79
C LYS A 440 34.74 22.98 30.44
N ALA A 441 34.96 21.78 30.97
CA ALA A 441 36.17 21.47 31.76
C ALA A 441 37.29 20.76 30.97
N ASN A 442 37.01 20.17 29.79
CA ASN A 442 37.99 19.39 29.02
C ASN A 442 38.30 20.07 27.68
N GLY A 443 39.49 20.68 27.54
CA GLY A 443 39.81 21.46 26.34
C GLY A 443 41.26 21.95 26.17
N SER A 444 42.27 21.10 26.41
CA SER A 444 43.66 21.34 25.96
C SER A 444 44.48 20.03 25.99
N GLU A 445 45.33 19.80 24.98
CA GLU A 445 46.11 18.56 24.80
C GLU A 445 47.63 18.74 25.06
N ASN A 446 48.28 17.67 25.55
CA ASN A 446 49.73 17.38 25.54
C ASN A 446 50.66 18.32 26.38
N ASP A 447 51.88 17.95 26.81
CA ASP A 447 52.70 16.74 26.60
C ASP A 447 53.69 16.46 27.78
N SER A 448 54.31 15.27 27.77
CA SER A 448 55.63 14.87 28.34
C SER A 448 56.02 15.06 29.84
N ASP A 449 56.25 13.92 30.50
CA ASP A 449 57.37 13.48 31.39
C ASP A 449 57.87 14.17 32.71
N GLU A 450 58.26 13.27 33.62
CA GLU A 450 59.26 13.28 34.72
C GLU A 450 59.19 14.15 36.01
N LEU A 451 59.23 13.41 37.14
CA LEU A 451 59.99 13.62 38.39
C LEU A 451 59.52 14.58 39.54
N LEU A 452 59.24 13.92 40.68
CA LEU A 452 59.69 14.20 42.06
C LEU A 452 58.94 15.16 43.04
N ILE A 453 58.61 14.54 44.20
CA ILE A 453 58.73 15.02 45.60
C ILE A 453 57.55 15.74 46.31
N ASP A 454 57.04 14.98 47.29
CA ASP A 454 56.51 15.32 48.63
C ASP A 454 55.22 16.13 48.92
N LEU A 455 54.42 15.47 49.78
CA LEU A 455 53.63 15.98 50.93
C LEU A 455 52.43 16.92 50.64
N ASP A 456 51.32 16.84 51.38
CA ASP A 456 51.20 16.33 52.75
C ASP A 456 49.96 15.43 53.00
N ARG A 457 49.92 14.77 54.17
CA ARG A 457 48.87 13.80 54.57
C ARG A 457 48.42 14.04 56.02
N PRO A 458 47.11 13.94 56.31
CA PRO A 458 46.70 13.06 57.41
C PRO A 458 45.72 12.00 56.91
N GLN A 459 46.06 10.71 56.92
CA GLN A 459 46.05 9.78 58.06
C GLN A 459 44.66 9.16 58.33
N SER A 460 44.41 8.06 57.63
CA SER A 460 43.53 6.97 58.06
C SER A 460 44.18 6.11 59.15
N ASN A 461 43.40 5.51 60.03
CA ASN A 461 43.74 4.22 60.66
C ASN A 461 42.85 3.14 60.00
N SER A 462 43.37 2.21 59.18
CA SER A 462 44.30 1.09 59.51
C SER A 462 43.52 -0.11 60.07
N SER A 463 43.10 -1.09 59.26
CA SER A 463 43.84 -2.29 58.75
C SER A 463 43.57 -3.54 59.64
N ALA A 464 43.88 -4.82 59.33
CA ALA A 464 44.67 -5.51 58.27
C ALA A 464 44.19 -7.01 58.19
N VAL A 465 44.69 -8.00 57.40
CA VAL A 465 45.74 -8.11 56.34
C VAL A 465 45.56 -9.42 55.51
N THR A 466 45.96 -9.42 54.22
CA THR A 466 46.30 -10.56 53.28
C THR A 466 45.39 -11.79 53.07
N GLY A 467 45.37 -12.35 51.83
CA GLY A 467 44.67 -13.62 51.54
C GLY A 467 44.90 -14.38 50.21
N THR A 468 45.91 -14.05 49.37
CA THR A 468 46.31 -14.78 48.12
C THR A 468 45.30 -14.90 46.95
N SER A 469 45.84 -15.09 45.73
CA SER A 469 45.13 -15.11 44.45
C SER A 469 44.86 -16.53 43.92
N GLY A 470 43.82 -16.70 43.08
CA GLY A 470 43.63 -17.91 42.29
C GLY A 470 42.44 -17.82 41.32
N SER A 471 42.70 -17.82 40.01
CA SER A 471 41.68 -17.91 38.97
C SER A 471 42.04 -19.03 38.00
N LEU A 472 41.10 -19.95 37.75
CA LEU A 472 40.83 -20.56 36.44
C LEU A 472 39.62 -21.53 36.52
N ALA A 473 39.26 -22.09 35.37
CA ALA A 473 38.09 -22.93 35.10
C ALA A 473 38.03 -24.23 35.98
N ASP A 474 36.90 -24.95 36.08
CA ASP A 474 36.28 -25.62 34.93
C ASP A 474 34.76 -25.91 35.02
N ASN A 475 34.17 -26.28 33.87
CA ASN A 475 32.78 -26.73 33.76
C ASN A 475 32.66 -28.26 33.86
N GLY A 476 31.76 -28.76 34.71
CA GLY A 476 31.39 -30.17 34.77
C GLY A 476 29.87 -30.32 34.70
N VAL A 477 29.34 -30.95 33.65
CA VAL A 477 27.90 -30.98 33.34
C VAL A 477 27.31 -32.38 33.51
N SER A 478 25.97 -32.44 33.56
CA SER A 478 25.13 -33.60 33.19
C SER A 478 24.69 -34.56 34.31
N SER A 479 23.78 -35.46 33.94
CA SER A 479 22.70 -35.94 34.81
C SER A 479 22.36 -37.43 34.63
N SER A 480 21.47 -37.90 35.52
CA SER A 480 20.51 -39.00 35.35
C SER A 480 20.84 -40.45 35.81
N SER A 481 19.90 -40.95 36.63
CA SER A 481 19.31 -42.31 36.68
C SER A 481 20.02 -43.53 37.30
N ALA A 482 19.25 -44.13 38.23
CA ALA A 482 19.01 -45.57 38.48
C ALA A 482 19.92 -46.41 39.42
N ALA A 483 19.28 -46.92 40.50
CA ALA A 483 19.45 -48.20 41.24
C ALA A 483 20.85 -48.64 41.77
N ASP A 484 21.02 -49.40 42.86
CA ASP A 484 20.10 -50.14 43.76
C ASP A 484 20.69 -50.27 45.20
N LYS A 485 19.91 -50.75 46.18
CA LYS A 485 20.25 -51.43 47.48
C LYS A 485 21.72 -51.36 48.02
N SER A 486 22.01 -51.09 49.31
CA SER A 486 21.32 -51.58 50.54
C SER A 486 21.92 -51.04 51.86
N GLN A 487 21.14 -51.11 52.96
CA GLN A 487 21.53 -51.03 54.41
C GLN A 487 22.17 -49.69 54.90
N LYS A 488 21.99 -49.24 56.16
CA LYS A 488 21.47 -49.89 57.39
C LYS A 488 20.91 -48.86 58.41
N GLN A 489 19.89 -49.27 59.19
CA GLN A 489 19.48 -48.81 60.53
C GLN A 489 19.23 -47.30 60.84
N ALA A 490 18.04 -47.03 61.40
CA ALA A 490 17.75 -45.89 62.28
C ALA A 490 18.04 -46.28 63.76
N PRO A 491 17.94 -45.34 64.74
CA PRO A 491 16.64 -45.14 65.39
C PRO A 491 16.30 -43.66 65.70
N SER A 492 15.31 -43.45 66.58
CA SER A 492 14.53 -42.22 66.81
C SER A 492 14.69 -41.65 68.23
N LEU A 493 13.86 -40.64 68.56
CA LEU A 493 13.56 -40.06 69.90
C LEU A 493 14.57 -39.04 70.48
N ASN A 494 14.23 -38.22 71.50
CA ASN A 494 13.03 -37.37 71.76
C ASN A 494 13.30 -36.50 73.03
N PHE A 495 12.63 -35.34 73.19
CA PHE A 495 12.67 -34.49 74.42
C PHE A 495 14.08 -34.01 74.88
N GLN A 496 14.33 -33.20 75.93
CA GLN A 496 13.56 -32.49 77.00
C GLN A 496 14.29 -31.12 77.22
N ALA A 497 13.65 -29.95 77.38
CA ALA A 497 12.91 -29.37 78.54
C ALA A 497 13.80 -28.78 79.68
N VAL A 498 13.16 -28.04 80.63
CA VAL A 498 13.70 -27.14 81.71
C VAL A 498 13.70 -25.65 81.26
N ALA A 499 12.86 -24.70 81.73
CA ALA A 499 12.14 -24.41 83.00
C ALA A 499 13.03 -23.78 84.11
N HIS A 500 12.62 -22.89 85.03
CA HIS A 500 11.32 -22.30 85.47
C HIS A 500 11.44 -20.73 85.48
N SER A 501 10.51 -19.85 85.90
CA SER A 501 9.52 -19.87 87.01
C SER A 501 8.41 -18.77 86.90
N SER A 502 7.37 -18.85 87.73
CA SER A 502 6.25 -17.89 87.89
C SER A 502 6.57 -16.72 88.86
N VAL A 503 5.75 -15.65 88.99
CA VAL A 503 4.58 -15.50 89.92
C VAL A 503 3.91 -14.10 89.74
N ASP A 504 2.61 -13.82 89.94
CA ASP A 504 1.35 -14.54 89.64
C ASP A 504 0.09 -13.58 89.66
N GLU A 505 -0.67 -13.45 90.77
CA GLU A 505 -1.94 -12.68 90.94
C GLU A 505 -1.75 -11.15 91.23
N GLY A 506 -2.71 -10.21 91.15
CA GLY A 506 -4.18 -10.15 90.93
C GLY A 506 -4.69 -8.70 91.27
N ALA A 507 -5.97 -8.28 91.21
CA ALA A 507 -7.26 -8.86 90.78
C ALA A 507 -8.38 -7.76 90.69
N TYR A 508 -9.57 -8.12 90.19
CA TYR A 508 -10.88 -7.40 90.25
C TYR A 508 -11.08 -6.06 89.49
N SER A 509 -12.30 -5.56 89.24
CA SER A 509 -13.53 -6.14 88.62
C SER A 509 -14.60 -5.05 88.37
N SER A 510 -15.51 -5.26 87.40
CA SER A 510 -16.82 -4.56 87.25
C SER A 510 -16.80 -3.04 86.92
N PHE A 511 -17.89 -2.37 86.48
CA PHE A 511 -18.89 -2.62 85.42
C PHE A 511 -19.73 -1.32 85.21
N THR A 512 -19.98 -0.85 83.96
CA THR A 512 -21.09 0.09 83.56
C THR A 512 -21.15 1.51 84.21
N ALA A 513 -21.75 2.57 83.66
CA ALA A 513 -22.42 2.88 82.37
C ALA A 513 -22.61 4.43 82.22
N ARG A 514 -23.29 4.85 81.13
CA ARG A 514 -23.78 6.22 80.78
C ARG A 514 -22.75 7.19 80.20
N GLU A 515 -22.98 7.81 79.03
CA GLU A 515 -24.05 8.78 78.63
C GLU A 515 -23.89 10.10 79.42
N THR A 516 -23.81 11.30 78.81
CA THR A 516 -24.60 11.80 77.66
C THR A 516 -23.82 12.82 76.79
N LEU A 517 -24.39 13.24 75.64
CA LEU A 517 -23.86 14.22 74.68
C LEU A 517 -23.80 15.69 75.18
N LYS A 518 -23.28 16.58 74.30
CA LYS A 518 -23.51 18.05 74.15
C LYS A 518 -22.53 19.01 74.86
N GLN A 519 -22.20 20.20 74.32
CA GLN A 519 -22.31 20.80 72.95
C GLN A 519 -21.47 22.11 72.91
N GLU A 520 -21.05 22.59 71.73
CA GLU A 520 -20.44 23.93 71.47
C GLU A 520 -19.13 24.26 72.26
N CYS A 521 -18.33 25.30 71.97
CA CYS A 521 -17.81 26.00 70.77
C CYS A 521 -17.17 27.31 71.29
N ASP A 522 -16.29 27.92 70.49
CA ASP A 522 -15.78 29.31 70.65
C ASP A 522 -14.90 29.64 71.89
N SER A 523 -14.09 30.71 71.91
CA SER A 523 -13.28 31.37 70.85
C SER A 523 -12.35 32.43 71.52
N LEU A 524 -11.39 32.99 70.76
CA LEU A 524 -10.47 34.10 71.14
C LEU A 524 -9.45 33.72 72.26
N GLY A 525 -8.29 34.36 72.46
CA GLY A 525 -7.55 35.47 71.81
C GLY A 525 -6.45 35.94 72.80
N ASN A 526 -5.41 36.74 72.55
CA ASN A 526 -4.73 37.40 71.42
C ASN A 526 -3.59 38.25 72.11
N GLN A 527 -2.64 38.89 71.38
CA GLN A 527 -1.53 39.76 71.90
C GLN A 527 -0.34 39.00 72.56
N MET A 528 0.94 39.11 72.15
CA MET A 528 1.93 40.23 72.09
C MET A 528 2.61 40.57 73.45
N ALA A 529 3.92 40.86 73.57
CA ALA A 529 5.11 40.71 72.68
C ALA A 529 6.43 40.98 73.47
N SER A 530 7.61 40.75 72.86
CA SER A 530 8.99 41.05 73.35
C SER A 530 9.54 40.23 74.54
N SER A 531 10.83 39.86 74.64
CA SER A 531 11.95 39.90 73.67
C SER A 531 13.19 39.09 74.17
N THR A 532 14.18 38.88 73.26
CA THR A 532 15.58 38.40 73.46
C THR A 532 15.87 36.88 73.51
N THR A 533 16.52 36.42 72.42
CA THR A 533 17.56 35.35 72.26
C THR A 533 17.71 34.22 73.30
N PRO A 534 17.84 32.97 72.81
CA PRO A 534 19.19 32.36 72.84
C PRO A 534 19.63 31.69 71.52
N LYS A 535 20.79 31.02 71.56
CA LYS A 535 21.54 30.44 70.41
C LYS A 535 21.07 29.04 70.00
N LEU A 536 21.55 28.57 68.85
CA LEU A 536 21.40 27.19 68.36
C LEU A 536 21.93 26.13 69.35
N SER A 537 21.24 25.00 69.42
CA SER A 537 21.86 23.67 69.40
C SER A 537 21.02 22.72 68.52
N SER A 538 21.62 21.63 68.05
CA SER A 538 21.10 20.84 66.92
C SER A 538 20.45 19.52 67.30
N LEU A 539 19.37 19.17 66.61
CA LEU A 539 18.97 17.77 66.35
C LEU A 539 18.33 17.71 64.95
N SER A 540 18.79 16.75 64.13
CA SER A 540 18.51 16.73 62.69
C SER A 540 17.68 15.51 62.27
N SER A 541 16.50 15.76 61.70
CA SER A 541 15.77 14.79 60.90
C SER A 541 15.02 15.51 59.76
N VAL A 542 15.28 15.11 58.53
CA VAL A 542 14.62 15.67 57.33
C VAL A 542 14.22 14.52 56.41
N SER A 543 12.91 14.28 56.31
CA SER A 543 12.31 13.37 55.35
C SER A 543 11.23 14.13 54.59
N GLN A 544 11.65 14.93 53.61
CA GLN A 544 10.72 15.70 52.77
C GLN A 544 10.10 14.79 51.70
N THR A 545 8.87 14.36 51.92
CA THR A 545 8.04 13.72 50.90
C THR A 545 7.70 14.73 49.80
N PHE A 546 7.68 14.27 48.55
CA PHE A 546 7.39 15.11 47.38
C PHE A 546 6.00 15.77 47.45
N GLN A 547 5.97 17.10 47.67
CA GLN A 547 4.82 17.91 47.30
C GLN A 547 5.10 18.52 45.92
N TRP A 548 4.32 18.12 44.91
CA TRP A 548 4.28 18.84 43.64
C TRP A 548 3.74 20.27 43.89
N PRO A 549 4.26 21.30 43.21
CA PRO A 549 3.90 22.68 43.49
C PRO A 549 2.40 22.91 43.26
N ALA A 550 1.69 23.22 44.35
CA ALA A 550 0.24 23.41 44.35
C ALA A 550 -0.14 24.72 43.64
N GLN A 551 -0.34 24.65 42.32
CA GLN A 551 -0.95 25.74 41.57
C GLN A 551 -2.43 25.92 41.99
N SER A 552 -2.88 27.17 42.02
CA SER A 552 -4.10 27.57 42.70
C SER A 552 -5.39 27.12 42.00
N ALA A 553 -6.17 26.28 42.71
CA ALA A 553 -7.63 26.25 42.71
C ALA A 553 -8.33 26.30 41.32
N LYS A 554 -8.03 25.35 40.44
CA LYS A 554 -8.85 25.02 39.25
C LYS A 554 -9.00 23.50 39.07
N ASP A 555 -9.48 22.84 40.12
CA ASP A 555 -9.49 21.39 40.26
C ASP A 555 -10.51 20.67 39.37
N SER A 556 -10.02 19.72 38.57
CA SER A 556 -10.76 18.60 37.94
C SER A 556 -9.93 17.88 36.86
N LYS A 557 -8.88 18.51 36.31
CA LYS A 557 -8.08 17.95 35.20
C LYS A 557 -6.84 17.14 35.62
N ALA A 558 -6.33 17.28 36.86
CA ALA A 558 -5.05 16.69 37.26
C ALA A 558 -4.96 15.16 37.11
N LEU A 559 -6.06 14.43 37.37
CA LEU A 559 -6.16 12.97 37.22
C LEU A 559 -6.24 12.47 35.76
N ARG A 560 -6.25 13.37 34.75
CA ARG A 560 -6.44 13.00 33.33
C ARG A 560 -5.12 12.83 32.55
N VAL A 561 -3.99 13.33 33.08
CA VAL A 561 -2.67 13.29 32.44
C VAL A 561 -1.97 11.97 32.76
N ALA A 562 -1.45 11.29 31.74
CA ALA A 562 -0.65 10.07 31.95
C ALA A 562 0.75 10.45 32.49
N LEU A 563 1.05 9.97 33.70
CA LEU A 563 2.32 10.14 34.39
C LEU A 563 3.17 8.87 34.27
N PRO A 564 4.52 8.97 34.32
CA PRO A 564 5.37 7.79 34.40
C PRO A 564 5.15 7.05 35.74
N ARG A 565 5.24 5.72 35.69
CA ARG A 565 4.94 4.83 36.82
C ARG A 565 6.16 4.70 37.73
N ILE A 566 5.97 4.40 39.01
CA ILE A 566 7.06 4.09 39.94
C ILE A 566 7.28 2.58 39.95
N VAL A 567 8.51 2.14 39.72
CA VAL A 567 8.89 0.72 39.64
C VAL A 567 9.82 0.37 40.80
N ILE A 568 9.45 -0.62 41.59
CA ILE A 568 10.23 -1.07 42.75
C ILE A 568 10.75 -2.47 42.46
N LEU A 569 12.07 -2.62 42.44
CA LEU A 569 12.77 -3.83 42.04
C LEU A 569 13.40 -4.53 43.24
N SER A 570 13.76 -5.80 43.05
CA SER A 570 14.74 -6.47 43.90
C SER A 570 16.13 -5.83 43.70
N LYS A 571 17.03 -6.00 44.67
CA LYS A 571 18.42 -5.51 44.56
C LYS A 571 19.15 -6.07 43.34
N ALA A 572 18.90 -7.34 42.99
CA ALA A 572 19.50 -7.98 41.83
C ALA A 572 19.06 -7.34 40.51
N ALA A 573 17.76 -7.10 40.33
CA ALA A 573 17.23 -6.46 39.13
C ALA A 573 17.56 -4.96 39.06
N TYR A 574 17.60 -4.27 40.21
CA TYR A 574 18.00 -2.86 40.28
C TYR A 574 19.46 -2.66 39.84
N CYS A 575 20.40 -3.44 40.39
CA CYS A 575 21.83 -3.32 40.07
C CYS A 575 22.14 -3.43 38.57
N LEU A 576 21.43 -4.31 37.85
CA LEU A 576 21.56 -4.47 36.40
C LEU A 576 21.14 -3.22 35.62
N LEU A 577 20.10 -2.51 36.07
CA LEU A 577 19.58 -1.31 35.40
C LEU A 577 20.29 -0.02 35.87
N SER A 578 20.97 -0.05 37.02
CA SER A 578 21.67 1.09 37.62
C SER A 578 23.15 1.23 37.28
N SER A 579 23.76 0.26 36.60
CA SER A 579 25.22 0.17 36.43
C SER A 579 25.85 1.21 35.47
N GLN A 580 25.12 2.23 35.03
CA GLN A 580 25.61 3.27 34.12
C GLN A 580 26.51 4.34 34.79
N LYS A 581 26.70 4.30 36.12
CA LYS A 581 27.48 5.31 36.87
C LYS A 581 28.99 5.08 36.93
N SER A 582 29.51 4.05 36.27
CA SER A 582 30.96 3.75 36.17
C SER A 582 31.30 3.32 34.74
N GLY A 583 32.35 3.89 34.15
CA GLY A 583 32.65 3.80 32.70
C GLY A 583 32.89 2.41 32.10
N ASN A 584 32.96 1.35 32.90
CA ASN A 584 33.00 -0.04 32.43
C ASN A 584 31.59 -0.64 32.50
N LEU A 585 30.89 -0.74 31.36
CA LEU A 585 29.52 -1.24 31.31
C LEU A 585 29.42 -2.77 31.41
N PRO A 586 28.56 -3.31 32.29
CA PRO A 586 27.80 -4.52 32.01
C PRO A 586 26.54 -4.14 31.21
N SER A 587 26.68 -3.94 29.90
CA SER A 587 25.56 -3.67 28.99
C SER A 587 24.49 -4.77 29.05
N SER A 588 23.28 -4.54 28.56
CA SER A 588 22.20 -5.56 28.51
C SER A 588 22.57 -6.81 27.69
N SER A 589 23.62 -6.76 26.86
CA SER A 589 24.25 -7.92 26.20
C SER A 589 24.97 -8.89 27.15
N SER A 590 25.20 -8.51 28.41
CA SER A 590 25.76 -9.37 29.47
C SER A 590 24.74 -10.36 30.03
N LEU A 591 23.44 -10.07 29.88
CA LEU A 591 22.35 -10.94 30.34
C LEU A 591 22.31 -12.26 29.57
N LEU A 592 21.74 -13.28 30.21
CA LEU A 592 21.44 -14.55 29.56
C LEU A 592 20.35 -14.37 28.49
N PRO A 593 20.39 -15.15 27.39
CA PRO A 593 19.35 -15.11 26.37
C PRO A 593 18.07 -15.76 26.90
N HIS A 594 16.99 -15.77 26.12
CA HIS A 594 15.77 -16.47 26.49
C HIS A 594 16.03 -17.96 26.82
N ALA A 595 15.22 -18.55 27.69
CA ALA A 595 15.44 -19.91 28.20
C ALA A 595 15.53 -20.99 27.10
N ASP A 596 14.85 -20.77 25.97
CA ASP A 596 14.81 -21.67 24.81
C ASP A 596 15.93 -21.40 23.78
N VAL A 597 16.85 -20.50 24.10
CA VAL A 597 17.92 -19.98 23.22
C VAL A 597 19.28 -20.07 23.92
N SER A 598 20.36 -20.16 23.16
CA SER A 598 21.74 -20.18 23.68
C SER A 598 22.66 -19.25 22.89
N TRP A 599 23.57 -18.56 23.59
CA TRP A 599 24.71 -17.90 22.97
C TRP A 599 25.64 -18.95 22.37
N LEU A 600 26.12 -18.71 21.15
CA LEU A 600 27.06 -19.60 20.45
C LEU A 600 28.51 -19.47 20.95
N SER A 601 28.84 -18.33 21.57
CA SER A 601 30.16 -18.08 22.16
C SER A 601 30.08 -17.09 23.32
N SER A 602 30.96 -17.29 24.30
CA SER A 602 31.29 -16.32 25.34
C SER A 602 32.12 -15.14 24.80
N LEU A 603 32.85 -15.35 23.70
CA LEU A 603 33.74 -14.36 23.05
C LEU A 603 33.02 -13.47 22.01
N ARG A 604 31.68 -13.38 22.07
CA ARG A 604 30.89 -12.50 21.19
C ARG A 604 31.20 -11.02 21.48
N PRO A 605 31.17 -10.12 20.47
CA PRO A 605 31.27 -8.67 20.70
C PRO A 605 30.16 -8.17 21.65
N LEU A 606 30.42 -7.08 22.37
CA LEU A 606 29.37 -6.38 23.13
C LEU A 606 28.46 -5.60 22.18
N LEU A 607 27.20 -5.41 22.56
CA LEU A 607 26.29 -4.51 21.82
C LEU A 607 26.67 -3.06 22.13
N HIS A 608 26.89 -2.27 21.07
CA HIS A 608 27.01 -0.83 21.18
C HIS A 608 25.62 -0.21 21.44
N LYS A 609 25.59 0.90 22.20
CA LYS A 609 24.35 1.54 22.65
C LYS A 609 23.50 2.07 21.49
N ASP A 610 24.16 2.45 20.41
CA ASP A 610 23.59 3.22 19.30
C ASP A 610 23.29 2.36 18.06
N MET A 611 23.39 1.03 18.17
CA MET A 611 23.04 0.09 17.10
C MET A 611 21.54 0.10 16.80
N SER A 612 21.21 0.24 15.51
CA SER A 612 19.87 0.14 14.98
C SER A 612 19.20 -1.21 15.27
N SER A 613 17.88 -1.28 15.15
CA SER A 613 17.15 -2.54 15.33
C SER A 613 17.52 -3.61 14.29
N GLU A 614 17.98 -3.19 13.11
CA GLU A 614 18.39 -4.04 12.00
C GLU A 614 19.77 -4.67 12.29
N GLU A 615 20.73 -3.87 12.76
CA GLU A 615 22.04 -4.37 13.24
C GLU A 615 21.89 -5.29 14.46
N GLN A 616 20.99 -4.96 15.39
CA GLN A 616 20.66 -5.85 16.50
C GLN A 616 20.09 -7.19 16.00
N SER A 617 19.18 -7.19 15.03
CA SER A 617 18.66 -8.44 14.44
C SER A 617 19.79 -9.28 13.83
N LEU A 618 20.66 -8.67 13.04
CA LEU A 618 21.83 -9.35 12.44
C LEU A 618 22.79 -9.92 13.50
N TYR A 619 23.06 -9.17 14.58
CA TYR A 619 23.87 -9.65 15.71
C TYR A 619 23.24 -10.87 16.39
N TYR A 620 21.94 -10.83 16.72
CA TYR A 620 21.27 -11.96 17.36
C TYR A 620 21.24 -13.19 16.44
N ARG A 621 21.00 -12.98 15.14
CA ARG A 621 21.03 -14.03 14.10
C ARG A 621 22.43 -14.60 13.85
N GLN A 622 23.50 -13.87 14.19
CA GLN A 622 24.87 -14.35 14.12
C GLN A 622 25.25 -15.15 15.37
N TRP A 623 24.92 -14.63 16.56
CA TRP A 623 25.47 -15.08 17.85
C TRP A 623 24.54 -15.94 18.72
N THR A 624 23.29 -16.17 18.33
CA THR A 624 22.36 -17.06 19.04
C THR A 624 21.85 -18.22 18.20
N ALA A 625 21.67 -19.37 18.86
CA ALA A 625 21.02 -20.55 18.30
C ALA A 625 19.83 -20.98 19.16
N ALA A 626 18.81 -21.52 18.50
CA ALA A 626 17.68 -22.19 19.11
C ALA A 626 18.11 -23.47 19.85
N ARG A 627 17.48 -23.80 20.98
CA ARG A 627 17.67 -25.08 21.69
C ARG A 627 16.76 -26.17 21.12
N GLN A 628 17.03 -27.43 21.44
CA GLN A 628 16.32 -28.62 20.92
C GLN A 628 14.79 -28.58 21.06
N HIS A 629 14.26 -27.89 22.07
CA HIS A 629 12.83 -27.75 22.35
C HIS A 629 12.19 -26.50 21.72
N HIS A 630 12.91 -25.71 20.93
CA HIS A 630 12.41 -24.49 20.29
C HIS A 630 11.74 -24.80 18.94
N ALA A 631 10.62 -24.14 18.62
CA ALA A 631 9.82 -24.35 17.41
C ALA A 631 10.63 -24.31 16.09
N ASP A 632 11.57 -23.37 15.98
CA ASP A 632 12.42 -23.23 14.78
C ASP A 632 13.69 -24.10 14.82
N PHE A 633 13.95 -24.91 15.85
CA PHE A 633 15.17 -25.73 15.95
C PHE A 633 15.36 -26.71 14.78
N SER A 634 14.27 -27.18 14.17
CA SER A 634 14.31 -28.10 13.03
C SER A 634 14.75 -27.41 11.73
N ASN A 635 14.82 -26.08 11.68
CA ASN A 635 15.18 -25.31 10.49
C ASN A 635 16.70 -25.12 10.41
N GLN A 636 17.42 -26.24 10.39
CA GLN A 636 18.87 -26.25 10.20
C GLN A 636 19.20 -26.14 8.71
N ALA A 637 20.21 -25.33 8.36
CA ALA A 637 20.65 -25.21 6.98
C ALA A 637 21.33 -26.51 6.53
N GLU A 638 21.01 -26.98 5.32
CA GLU A 638 21.79 -28.04 4.67
C GLU A 638 23.24 -27.59 4.42
N PRO A 639 24.21 -28.53 4.35
CA PRO A 639 25.61 -28.20 4.01
C PRO A 639 25.79 -27.62 2.60
N SER A 640 24.73 -27.54 1.80
CA SER A 640 24.64 -26.83 0.50
C SER A 640 24.56 -25.30 0.64
N GLY A 641 24.37 -24.75 1.84
CA GLY A 641 24.65 -23.34 2.18
C GLY A 641 23.48 -22.34 2.02
N THR A 642 22.32 -22.76 1.51
CA THR A 642 21.15 -21.88 1.36
C THR A 642 20.26 -21.92 2.61
N ARG A 643 19.97 -20.76 3.22
CA ARG A 643 19.10 -20.64 4.40
C ARG A 643 17.62 -20.71 4.01
N THR A 644 16.87 -21.63 4.63
CA THR A 644 15.42 -21.77 4.46
C THR A 644 14.63 -20.72 5.27
N PHE A 645 14.47 -19.53 4.68
CA PHE A 645 13.48 -18.54 5.10
C PHE A 645 12.14 -18.77 4.39
N HIS A 646 11.02 -18.47 5.06
CA HIS A 646 9.69 -18.50 4.43
C HIS A 646 9.36 -17.10 3.86
N PRO A 647 9.07 -16.97 2.54
CA PRO A 647 9.00 -15.66 1.89
C PRO A 647 7.78 -14.83 2.34
N ARG A 648 6.66 -15.50 2.69
CA ARG A 648 5.40 -14.87 3.13
C ARG A 648 5.30 -14.67 4.65
N ARG A 649 6.41 -14.81 5.38
CA ARG A 649 6.48 -14.59 6.84
C ARG A 649 7.16 -13.26 7.15
N LEU A 650 6.52 -12.43 7.97
CA LEU A 650 6.98 -11.10 8.39
C LEU A 650 7.03 -11.01 9.93
N LEU A 651 7.88 -10.12 10.44
CA LEU A 651 8.01 -9.83 11.87
C LEU A 651 7.81 -8.33 12.14
N LEU A 652 6.74 -7.98 12.84
CA LEU A 652 6.56 -6.64 13.42
C LEU A 652 7.23 -6.60 14.80
N THR A 653 8.27 -5.80 14.95
CA THR A 653 8.94 -5.54 16.24
C THR A 653 8.64 -4.12 16.73
N GLY A 654 8.54 -3.93 18.04
CA GLY A 654 8.43 -2.61 18.64
C GLY A 654 8.22 -2.65 20.16
N PRO A 655 8.50 -1.58 20.92
CA PRO A 655 8.49 -1.63 22.38
C PRO A 655 7.17 -2.13 23.05
N PRO A 656 7.21 -2.56 24.32
CA PRO A 656 6.02 -2.89 25.11
C PRO A 656 4.99 -1.76 25.10
N GLN A 657 3.69 -2.08 25.04
CA GLN A 657 2.58 -1.10 25.09
C GLN A 657 2.57 0.02 24.03
N VAL A 658 3.52 0.05 23.07
CA VAL A 658 3.67 1.10 22.04
C VAL A 658 2.52 1.17 21.01
N GLY A 659 1.52 0.28 21.10
CA GLY A 659 0.33 0.31 20.26
C GLY A 659 0.36 -0.60 19.02
N LYS A 660 1.20 -1.64 18.98
CA LYS A 660 1.37 -2.57 17.84
C LYS A 660 0.05 -3.11 17.24
N THR A 661 -0.96 -3.39 18.07
CA THR A 661 -2.30 -3.81 17.61
C THR A 661 -2.92 -2.80 16.63
N GLY A 662 -2.83 -1.50 16.92
CA GLY A 662 -3.36 -0.47 16.01
C GLY A 662 -2.65 -0.47 14.66
N SER A 663 -1.33 -0.70 14.65
CA SER A 663 -0.53 -0.76 13.42
C SER A 663 -0.92 -1.93 12.52
N TYR A 664 -1.10 -3.15 13.05
CA TYR A 664 -1.49 -4.29 12.21
C TYR A 664 -2.96 -4.21 11.74
N LEU A 665 -3.87 -3.68 12.57
CA LEU A 665 -5.26 -3.43 12.13
C LEU A 665 -5.33 -2.33 11.04
N GLN A 666 -4.50 -1.29 11.14
CA GLN A 666 -4.39 -0.28 10.10
C GLN A 666 -3.71 -0.82 8.82
N PHE A 667 -2.73 -1.72 8.95
CA PHE A 667 -2.10 -2.42 7.83
C PHE A 667 -3.12 -3.22 7.02
N LEU A 668 -4.02 -3.97 7.66
CA LEU A 668 -5.10 -4.70 6.98
C LEU A 668 -5.99 -3.75 6.14
N ARG A 669 -6.38 -2.59 6.70
CA ARG A 669 -7.20 -1.58 6.01
C ARG A 669 -6.51 -1.01 4.77
N ILE A 670 -5.20 -0.71 4.85
CA ILE A 670 -4.46 -0.17 3.69
C ILE A 670 -4.11 -1.25 2.66
N LEU A 671 -3.85 -2.49 3.08
CA LEU A 671 -3.63 -3.63 2.20
C LEU A 671 -4.89 -3.91 1.35
N PHE A 672 -6.07 -3.95 1.96
CA PHE A 672 -7.32 -4.15 1.22
C PHE A 672 -7.62 -2.99 0.26
N ARG A 673 -7.41 -1.74 0.69
CA ARG A 673 -7.55 -0.56 -0.21
C ARG A 673 -6.55 -0.59 -1.37
N MET A 674 -5.34 -1.10 -1.15
CA MET A 674 -4.35 -1.29 -2.21
C MET A 674 -4.79 -2.39 -3.20
N LEU A 675 -5.29 -3.54 -2.72
CA LEU A 675 -5.84 -4.59 -3.59
C LEU A 675 -7.03 -4.09 -4.43
N ILE A 676 -7.96 -3.32 -3.85
CA ILE A 676 -9.02 -2.67 -4.62
C ILE A 676 -8.44 -1.74 -5.70
N ARG A 677 -7.43 -0.94 -5.37
CA ARG A 677 -6.78 -0.01 -6.32
C ARG A 677 -6.02 -0.70 -7.45
N LEU A 678 -5.57 -1.96 -7.27
CA LEU A 678 -5.04 -2.78 -8.38
C LEU A 678 -6.13 -3.28 -9.33
N LEU A 679 -7.39 -3.31 -8.88
CA LEU A 679 -8.57 -3.68 -9.66
C LEU A 679 -9.33 -2.47 -10.23
N GLU A 680 -8.89 -1.24 -9.92
CA GLU A 680 -9.42 0.00 -10.50
C GLU A 680 -8.58 0.45 -11.71
N VAL A 681 -9.23 1.08 -12.68
CA VAL A 681 -8.59 1.66 -13.85
C VAL A 681 -9.20 3.02 -14.19
N ASP A 682 -8.37 4.05 -14.28
CA ASP A 682 -8.81 5.34 -14.82
C ASP A 682 -9.06 5.21 -16.33
N VAL A 683 -10.30 5.46 -16.74
CA VAL A 683 -10.71 5.52 -18.15
C VAL A 683 -11.13 6.94 -18.52
N TYR A 684 -10.95 7.34 -19.77
CA TYR A 684 -11.44 8.63 -20.25
C TYR A 684 -12.97 8.68 -20.24
N ASP A 685 -13.54 9.77 -19.70
CA ASP A 685 -14.95 10.13 -19.85
C ASP A 685 -15.06 11.13 -21.01
N GLU A 686 -15.48 10.65 -22.18
CA GLU A 686 -15.44 11.41 -23.44
C GLU A 686 -16.69 12.30 -23.60
N GLU A 687 -16.62 13.43 -24.31
CA GLU A 687 -17.80 14.31 -24.49
C GLU A 687 -18.92 13.64 -25.34
N GLU A 688 -20.19 14.04 -25.14
CA GLU A 688 -21.34 13.36 -25.78
C GLU A 688 -21.49 13.74 -27.27
N ILE A 689 -21.11 12.80 -28.13
CA ILE A 689 -21.24 12.92 -29.58
C ILE A 689 -22.73 12.96 -30.01
N ASN A 690 -23.06 13.84 -30.96
CA ASN A 690 -24.39 14.05 -31.59
C ASN A 690 -25.48 14.76 -30.76
N ALA A 691 -25.15 15.44 -29.65
CA ALA A 691 -26.14 16.13 -28.80
C ALA A 691 -27.00 17.21 -29.51
N ASN A 692 -26.55 17.74 -30.65
CA ASN A 692 -27.19 18.87 -31.36
C ASN A 692 -28.00 18.48 -32.61
N HIS A 693 -28.08 17.20 -33.00
CA HIS A 693 -28.69 16.78 -34.26
C HIS A 693 -30.20 16.45 -34.19
N THR A 694 -30.85 16.68 -33.05
CA THR A 694 -32.16 16.10 -32.71
C THR A 694 -33.38 16.72 -33.44
N GLU A 695 -33.23 17.83 -34.16
CA GLU A 695 -34.37 18.62 -34.66
C GLU A 695 -34.75 18.43 -36.15
N ASN A 696 -33.93 17.77 -36.98
CA ASN A 696 -34.10 17.82 -38.46
C ASN A 696 -33.95 16.49 -39.21
N SER A 697 -34.02 15.33 -38.55
CA SER A 697 -33.91 14.02 -39.23
C SER A 697 -34.93 12.99 -38.71
N GLU A 698 -36.20 13.18 -39.04
CA GLU A 698 -37.28 12.21 -38.82
C GLU A 698 -37.17 11.00 -39.78
N VAL A 699 -36.13 10.19 -39.61
CA VAL A 699 -36.08 8.82 -40.17
C VAL A 699 -36.27 7.84 -39.02
N THR A 700 -37.53 7.58 -38.68
CA THR A 700 -37.91 6.65 -37.61
C THR A 700 -37.60 5.21 -38.00
N GLN A 701 -36.38 4.77 -37.72
CA GLN A 701 -36.10 3.34 -37.53
C GLN A 701 -36.85 2.85 -36.28
N SER A 702 -37.37 1.63 -36.33
CA SER A 702 -37.97 0.95 -35.19
C SER A 702 -36.94 0.76 -34.08
N SER A 703 -37.31 1.02 -32.82
CA SER A 703 -36.40 0.96 -31.66
C SER A 703 -35.89 -0.45 -31.31
N ASN A 704 -36.19 -1.46 -32.13
CA ASN A 704 -35.96 -2.87 -31.85
C ASN A 704 -34.94 -3.51 -32.81
N ASP A 705 -34.47 -2.79 -33.84
CA ASP A 705 -33.61 -3.36 -34.87
C ASP A 705 -32.16 -3.51 -34.38
N HIS A 706 -31.73 -4.77 -34.22
CA HIS A 706 -30.44 -5.14 -33.64
C HIS A 706 -29.24 -4.92 -34.61
N TRP A 707 -29.52 -4.73 -35.90
CA TRP A 707 -28.54 -4.48 -36.95
C TRP A 707 -29.06 -3.43 -37.95
N PRO A 708 -28.17 -2.68 -38.64
CA PRO A 708 -28.59 -1.69 -39.61
C PRO A 708 -29.13 -2.35 -40.89
N ASP A 709 -30.36 -2.01 -41.27
CA ASP A 709 -30.86 -2.30 -42.62
C ASP A 709 -30.11 -1.42 -43.65
N ILE A 710 -29.48 -2.05 -44.64
CA ILE A 710 -28.68 -1.35 -45.66
C ILE A 710 -29.48 -0.37 -46.53
N GLU A 711 -30.74 -0.67 -46.82
CA GLU A 711 -31.61 0.10 -47.73
C GLU A 711 -32.19 1.33 -47.02
N ILE A 712 -32.17 1.35 -45.69
CA ILE A 712 -32.43 2.53 -44.85
C ILE A 712 -31.11 3.26 -44.56
N PHE A 713 -30.07 2.54 -44.10
CA PHE A 713 -28.81 3.12 -43.64
C PHE A 713 -28.03 3.84 -44.74
N SER A 714 -28.05 3.33 -45.98
CA SER A 714 -27.40 3.97 -47.14
C SER A 714 -27.93 5.36 -47.46
N LYS A 715 -29.19 5.66 -47.07
CA LYS A 715 -29.84 6.97 -47.24
C LYS A 715 -29.49 7.97 -46.14
N ILE A 716 -28.88 7.52 -45.03
CA ILE A 716 -28.40 8.40 -43.97
C ILE A 716 -27.19 9.18 -44.49
N SER A 717 -27.18 10.50 -44.28
CA SER A 717 -26.06 11.38 -44.60
C SER A 717 -24.86 11.10 -43.69
N PHE A 718 -23.63 11.14 -44.23
CA PHE A 718 -22.42 11.04 -43.41
C PHE A 718 -22.19 12.33 -42.64
N ASP A 719 -22.07 12.22 -41.31
CA ASP A 719 -21.63 13.32 -40.47
C ASP A 719 -20.12 13.54 -40.62
N LEU A 720 -19.80 14.65 -41.30
CA LEU A 720 -18.44 15.12 -41.58
C LEU A 720 -17.73 15.65 -40.32
N SER A 721 -18.46 16.01 -39.26
CA SER A 721 -17.90 16.72 -38.11
C SER A 721 -17.16 15.80 -37.13
N VAL A 722 -16.10 16.34 -36.52
CA VAL A 722 -15.06 15.55 -35.82
C VAL A 722 -15.21 15.72 -34.31
N HIS A 723 -16.16 15.01 -33.72
CA HIS A 723 -16.59 15.25 -32.32
C HIS A 723 -15.64 14.80 -31.21
N ASP A 724 -14.76 13.80 -31.41
CA ASP A 724 -14.02 13.22 -30.27
C ASP A 724 -12.92 14.16 -29.73
N PRO A 725 -12.83 14.38 -28.39
CA PRO A 725 -11.90 15.31 -27.77
C PRO A 725 -10.41 15.15 -28.11
N LYS A 726 -9.95 14.00 -28.63
CA LYS A 726 -8.57 13.83 -29.14
C LYS A 726 -8.24 14.88 -30.22
N TYR A 727 -9.25 15.33 -30.96
CA TYR A 727 -9.13 16.25 -32.09
C TYR A 727 -9.75 17.64 -31.84
N ARG A 728 -10.02 18.01 -30.58
CA ARG A 728 -10.54 19.34 -30.19
C ARG A 728 -9.75 20.53 -30.77
N ASN A 729 -8.45 20.34 -31.02
CA ASN A 729 -7.51 21.36 -31.48
C ASN A 729 -7.09 21.17 -32.96
N ILE A 730 -7.91 20.50 -33.78
CA ILE A 730 -7.70 20.37 -35.23
C ILE A 730 -8.72 21.21 -36.00
N SER A 731 -8.43 21.49 -37.28
CA SER A 731 -9.35 22.18 -38.18
C SER A 731 -10.73 21.51 -38.29
N PRO A 732 -11.86 22.20 -38.03
CA PRO A 732 -13.17 21.63 -38.30
C PRO A 732 -13.37 21.35 -39.80
N VAL A 733 -13.93 20.18 -40.13
CA VAL A 733 -14.38 19.88 -41.50
C VAL A 733 -15.63 20.71 -41.80
N TYR A 734 -15.62 21.43 -42.92
CA TYR A 734 -16.70 22.35 -43.31
C TYR A 734 -18.03 21.63 -43.50
N THR A 735 -19.10 22.23 -42.97
CA THR A 735 -20.48 21.87 -43.21
C THR A 735 -21.29 23.16 -43.42
N GLU A 736 -22.45 23.05 -44.08
CA GLU A 736 -23.33 24.21 -44.26
C GLU A 736 -23.80 24.78 -42.91
N GLN A 737 -23.94 23.94 -41.89
CA GLN A 737 -24.30 24.37 -40.53
C GLN A 737 -23.20 25.22 -39.88
N LEU A 738 -21.93 24.86 -40.04
CA LEU A 738 -20.79 25.66 -39.56
C LEU A 738 -20.76 27.08 -40.17
N SER A 739 -21.19 27.22 -41.43
CA SER A 739 -21.27 28.53 -42.10
C SER A 739 -22.29 29.50 -41.48
N ARG A 740 -23.25 28.97 -40.68
CA ARG A 740 -24.34 29.73 -40.04
C ARG A 740 -24.01 30.13 -38.58
N VAL A 741 -22.92 29.63 -38.01
CA VAL A 741 -22.52 29.95 -36.63
C VAL A 741 -21.97 31.37 -36.57
N LYS A 742 -22.71 32.27 -35.91
CA LYS A 742 -22.19 33.60 -35.54
C LYS A 742 -21.22 33.44 -34.37
N GLN A 743 -19.93 33.67 -34.59
CA GLN A 743 -18.98 33.82 -33.50
C GLN A 743 -19.12 35.22 -32.88
N GLU A 744 -19.40 35.27 -31.58
CA GLU A 744 -19.08 36.44 -30.77
C GLU A 744 -17.55 36.54 -30.63
N THR A 745 -17.02 37.75 -30.49
CA THR A 745 -15.58 37.97 -30.27
C THR A 745 -15.18 37.46 -28.89
N SER A 746 -14.74 36.21 -28.82
CA SER A 746 -14.08 35.66 -27.65
C SER A 746 -12.85 36.51 -27.32
N LYS A 747 -12.83 37.07 -26.10
CA LYS A 747 -11.65 37.74 -25.53
C LYS A 747 -10.43 36.81 -25.61
N GLU A 748 -9.23 37.38 -25.64
CA GLU A 748 -7.97 36.63 -25.64
C GLU A 748 -7.91 35.61 -24.50
N THR A 749 -8.25 34.35 -24.80
CA THR A 749 -8.04 33.24 -23.89
C THR A 749 -6.54 32.99 -23.83
N LYS A 750 -5.86 33.66 -22.88
CA LYS A 750 -4.49 33.32 -22.48
C LYS A 750 -4.36 31.81 -22.42
N SER A 751 -3.34 31.27 -23.09
CA SER A 751 -3.01 29.84 -23.20
C SER A 751 -3.45 29.00 -21.98
N GLU A 752 -4.70 28.55 -21.96
CA GLU A 752 -5.15 27.56 -20.99
C GLU A 752 -4.41 26.26 -21.33
N GLU A 753 -3.70 25.71 -20.36
CA GLU A 753 -3.13 24.37 -20.47
C GLU A 753 -4.23 23.41 -20.93
N SER A 754 -3.93 22.61 -21.96
CA SER A 754 -4.95 21.87 -22.73
C SER A 754 -5.80 21.01 -21.80
N LYS A 755 -7.05 21.44 -21.60
CA LYS A 755 -7.94 20.97 -20.52
C LYS A 755 -7.89 19.45 -20.42
N LYS A 756 -7.27 18.98 -19.33
CA LYS A 756 -6.94 17.59 -19.08
C LYS A 756 -8.22 16.76 -19.22
N ARG A 757 -8.24 15.85 -20.21
CA ARG A 757 -9.40 15.00 -20.53
C ARG A 757 -9.93 14.38 -19.23
N GLU A 758 -11.23 14.48 -18.98
CA GLU A 758 -11.85 13.94 -17.77
C GLU A 758 -11.62 12.42 -17.70
N THR A 759 -11.34 11.92 -16.50
CA THR A 759 -11.08 10.49 -16.26
C THR A 759 -11.87 10.02 -15.05
N VAL A 760 -12.53 8.86 -15.18
CA VAL A 760 -13.28 8.21 -14.10
C VAL A 760 -12.60 6.88 -13.78
N SER A 761 -12.35 6.62 -12.49
CA SER A 761 -11.87 5.33 -12.02
C SER A 761 -12.99 4.29 -12.10
N MET A 762 -12.74 3.18 -12.79
CA MET A 762 -13.68 2.09 -13.02
C MET A 762 -13.13 0.78 -12.46
N MET A 763 -13.98 -0.04 -11.84
CA MET A 763 -13.62 -1.41 -11.51
C MET A 763 -13.43 -2.23 -12.80
N LEU A 764 -12.29 -2.92 -12.92
CA LEU A 764 -12.06 -3.94 -13.93
C LEU A 764 -13.09 -5.06 -13.78
N THR A 765 -13.50 -5.63 -14.91
CA THR A 765 -14.48 -6.72 -14.95
C THR A 765 -13.83 -7.99 -15.49
N LYS A 766 -14.51 -9.14 -15.33
CA LYS A 766 -14.11 -10.42 -15.95
C LYS A 766 -14.00 -10.43 -17.48
N TYR A 767 -14.30 -9.30 -18.13
CA TYR A 767 -14.22 -9.05 -19.58
C TYR A 767 -13.17 -8.01 -19.96
N ALA A 768 -12.32 -7.58 -19.02
CA ALA A 768 -11.29 -6.60 -19.30
C ALA A 768 -10.18 -7.15 -20.21
N ALA A 769 -9.54 -6.26 -20.95
CA ALA A 769 -8.20 -6.47 -21.48
C ALA A 769 -7.15 -6.04 -20.44
N TYR A 770 -6.06 -6.80 -20.32
CA TYR A 770 -5.03 -6.60 -19.29
C TYR A 770 -3.64 -6.30 -19.88
N ASN A 771 -2.77 -5.70 -19.06
CA ASN A 771 -1.36 -5.46 -19.36
C ASN A 771 -0.45 -6.58 -18.81
N THR A 772 0.86 -6.37 -18.85
CA THR A 772 1.87 -7.38 -18.50
C THR A 772 1.86 -7.86 -17.05
N PHE A 773 1.20 -7.12 -16.14
CA PHE A 773 1.21 -7.35 -14.69
C PHE A 773 0.02 -8.18 -14.18
N HIS A 774 -0.75 -8.82 -15.07
CA HIS A 774 -1.90 -9.64 -14.68
C HIS A 774 -1.59 -11.14 -14.84
N HIS A 775 -1.54 -11.85 -13.71
CA HIS A 775 -1.03 -13.22 -13.62
C HIS A 775 -2.06 -14.22 -13.05
N CYS A 776 -3.30 -14.18 -13.55
CA CYS A 776 -4.29 -15.20 -13.23
C CYS A 776 -3.96 -16.54 -13.93
N GLU A 777 -4.29 -17.68 -13.31
CA GLU A 777 -4.00 -19.03 -13.85
C GLU A 777 -4.50 -19.24 -15.29
N GLN A 778 -5.65 -18.63 -15.64
CA GLN A 778 -6.25 -18.75 -16.96
C GLN A 778 -5.47 -17.98 -18.04
N CYS A 779 -4.75 -16.93 -17.65
CA CYS A 779 -3.93 -16.12 -18.53
C CYS A 779 -2.49 -16.62 -18.68
N HIS A 780 -2.00 -17.57 -17.88
CA HIS A 780 -0.62 -18.08 -17.99
C HIS A 780 -0.31 -18.54 -19.43
N GLN A 781 -1.14 -19.43 -20.01
CA GLN A 781 -0.98 -19.91 -21.39
C GLN A 781 -1.07 -18.81 -22.47
N TYR A 782 -1.58 -17.63 -22.12
CA TYR A 782 -1.65 -16.46 -23.01
C TYR A 782 -0.40 -15.56 -22.90
N MET A 783 0.35 -15.66 -21.79
CA MET A 783 1.48 -14.79 -21.44
C MET A 783 2.84 -15.51 -21.44
N ASP A 784 2.88 -16.79 -21.04
CA ASP A 784 3.98 -17.49 -20.34
C ASP A 784 5.38 -16.84 -20.42
N ILE A 785 5.61 -15.88 -19.51
CA ILE A 785 6.95 -15.47 -19.08
C ILE A 785 7.41 -16.50 -18.03
N ASN A 786 7.83 -17.68 -18.47
CA ASN A 786 8.23 -18.77 -17.59
C ASN A 786 9.74 -18.74 -17.33
N PRO A 787 10.24 -18.30 -16.15
CA PRO A 787 11.65 -17.91 -15.97
C PRO A 787 12.68 -19.04 -16.09
N THR A 788 12.22 -20.29 -15.96
CA THR A 788 13.04 -21.51 -16.03
C THR A 788 12.92 -22.24 -17.37
N ALA A 789 12.00 -21.83 -18.24
CA ALA A 789 11.92 -22.36 -19.60
C ALA A 789 12.97 -21.68 -20.49
N GLN A 790 13.64 -22.48 -21.32
CA GLN A 790 14.38 -21.93 -22.45
C GLN A 790 13.39 -21.18 -23.38
N VAL A 791 13.87 -20.07 -23.96
CA VAL A 791 13.14 -19.12 -24.81
C VAL A 791 11.96 -19.75 -25.55
N SER A 792 10.76 -19.18 -25.39
CA SER A 792 9.54 -19.64 -26.07
C SER A 792 9.82 -19.90 -27.55
N ASP A 793 9.66 -21.15 -27.96
CA ASP A 793 10.20 -21.69 -29.19
C ASP A 793 9.43 -21.09 -30.39
N SER A 794 9.97 -19.99 -30.91
CA SER A 794 9.29 -19.01 -31.75
C SER A 794 10.11 -18.69 -33.00
N THR A 795 9.52 -18.96 -34.15
CA THR A 795 10.18 -18.94 -35.45
C THR A 795 10.05 -17.57 -36.11
N LEU A 796 11.14 -17.12 -36.75
CA LEU A 796 11.16 -15.94 -37.59
C LEU A 796 10.88 -16.36 -39.04
N HIS A 797 9.80 -15.84 -39.63
CA HIS A 797 9.44 -16.06 -41.02
C HIS A 797 9.42 -14.72 -41.78
N ALA A 798 10.14 -14.63 -42.89
CA ALA A 798 9.99 -13.53 -43.83
C ALA A 798 8.73 -13.75 -44.69
N PHE A 799 8.01 -12.67 -44.97
CA PHE A 799 6.88 -12.60 -45.88
C PHE A 799 7.06 -11.40 -46.80
N THR A 800 7.03 -11.63 -48.12
CA THR A 800 7.33 -10.60 -49.12
C THR A 800 6.14 -10.37 -50.04
N PHE A 801 5.81 -9.10 -50.30
CA PHE A 801 4.81 -8.72 -51.30
C PHE A 801 5.22 -7.43 -52.04
N SER A 802 4.82 -7.28 -53.29
CA SER A 802 5.08 -6.08 -54.09
C SER A 802 3.97 -5.04 -53.88
N SER A 803 4.28 -3.85 -53.36
CA SER A 803 3.31 -2.74 -53.27
C SER A 803 3.66 -1.64 -54.28
N SER A 804 2.70 -1.32 -55.16
CA SER A 804 2.87 -0.28 -56.19
C SER A 804 3.08 1.12 -55.63
N MET A 805 2.68 1.37 -54.37
CA MET A 805 2.87 2.65 -53.68
C MET A 805 4.27 2.81 -53.07
N LEU A 806 4.98 1.69 -52.86
CA LEU A 806 6.35 1.67 -52.31
C LEU A 806 7.41 1.39 -53.38
N GLY A 807 7.01 0.99 -54.59
CA GLY A 807 7.90 0.78 -55.74
C GLY A 807 8.74 -0.51 -55.70
N GLU A 808 8.78 -1.19 -54.56
CA GLU A 808 9.70 -2.31 -54.28
C GLU A 808 8.97 -3.54 -53.69
N GLU A 809 9.70 -4.64 -53.51
CA GLU A 809 9.25 -5.79 -52.72
C GLU A 809 9.39 -5.51 -51.23
N VAL A 810 8.25 -5.43 -50.53
CA VAL A 810 8.17 -5.18 -49.09
C VAL A 810 8.35 -6.50 -48.34
N GLN A 811 9.51 -6.68 -47.70
CA GLN A 811 9.79 -7.82 -46.84
C GLN A 811 9.41 -7.53 -45.37
N LEU A 812 8.29 -8.09 -44.91
CA LEU A 812 7.90 -8.06 -43.49
C LEU A 812 8.42 -9.30 -42.77
N HIS A 813 8.62 -9.18 -41.45
CA HIS A 813 9.08 -10.28 -40.61
C HIS A 813 8.02 -10.66 -39.57
N PHE A 814 7.54 -11.90 -39.63
CA PHE A 814 6.65 -12.48 -38.62
C PHE A 814 7.48 -13.25 -37.58
N ILE A 815 7.27 -12.96 -36.30
CA ILE A 815 7.67 -13.85 -35.20
C ILE A 815 6.42 -14.62 -34.78
N ILE A 816 6.43 -15.94 -34.97
CA ILE A 816 5.28 -16.82 -34.73
C ILE A 816 5.63 -17.80 -33.60
N PRO A 817 4.88 -17.81 -32.48
CA PRO A 817 4.96 -18.88 -31.48
C PRO A 817 4.38 -20.18 -32.05
N LYS A 818 5.04 -21.33 -31.79
CA LYS A 818 4.58 -22.66 -32.28
C LYS A 818 3.12 -22.99 -31.97
N SER A 819 2.59 -22.50 -30.85
CA SER A 819 1.18 -22.64 -30.46
C SER A 819 0.18 -21.89 -31.35
N LYS A 820 0.65 -21.06 -32.29
CA LYS A 820 -0.13 -20.21 -33.19
C LYS A 820 0.10 -20.50 -34.68
N GLU A 821 1.00 -21.41 -35.05
CA GLU A 821 1.28 -21.80 -36.45
C GLU A 821 0.02 -22.32 -37.18
N ASN A 822 -0.95 -22.88 -36.46
CA ASN A 822 -2.23 -23.32 -36.98
C ASN A 822 -3.09 -22.22 -37.64
N HIS A 823 -2.79 -20.94 -37.38
CA HIS A 823 -3.41 -19.80 -38.05
C HIS A 823 -2.79 -19.47 -39.42
N PHE A 824 -1.73 -20.15 -39.83
CA PHE A 824 -0.93 -19.82 -41.03
C PHE A 824 -0.79 -21.01 -42.00
N VAL A 825 -0.42 -20.72 -43.24
CA VAL A 825 -0.07 -21.71 -44.26
C VAL A 825 1.41 -21.55 -44.55
N PHE A 826 2.15 -22.66 -44.45
CA PHE A 826 3.58 -22.71 -44.75
C PHE A 826 3.80 -23.65 -45.92
N SER A 827 4.83 -23.37 -46.71
CA SER A 827 5.14 -24.15 -47.91
C SER A 827 5.46 -25.60 -47.60
N LYS A 828 5.43 -26.46 -48.63
CA LYS A 828 5.66 -27.91 -48.51
C LYS A 828 7.04 -28.30 -47.93
N GLN A 829 7.95 -27.35 -47.73
CA GLN A 829 9.24 -27.52 -47.06
C GLN A 829 9.28 -26.97 -45.61
N GLY A 830 8.17 -26.43 -45.10
CA GLY A 830 7.99 -26.01 -43.70
C GLY A 830 8.67 -24.70 -43.29
N LYS A 831 9.34 -23.98 -44.21
CA LYS A 831 10.17 -22.80 -43.87
C LYS A 831 9.56 -21.46 -44.25
N HIS A 832 8.90 -21.38 -45.40
CA HIS A 832 8.37 -20.12 -45.94
C HIS A 832 6.89 -19.97 -45.60
N LEU A 833 6.51 -18.77 -45.16
CA LEU A 833 5.13 -18.40 -44.87
C LEU A 833 4.43 -18.02 -46.19
N GLU A 834 3.35 -18.73 -46.53
CA GLU A 834 2.59 -18.52 -47.77
C GLU A 834 1.36 -17.64 -47.55
N SER A 835 0.62 -17.84 -46.44
CA SER A 835 -0.53 -17.00 -46.08
C SER A 835 -0.90 -17.09 -44.59
N MET A 836 -1.70 -16.14 -44.13
CA MET A 836 -2.48 -16.16 -42.90
C MET A 836 -3.90 -16.62 -43.23
N ARG A 837 -4.41 -17.65 -42.54
CA ARG A 837 -5.67 -18.32 -42.90
C ARG A 837 -6.87 -17.41 -42.68
N LEU A 838 -7.75 -17.30 -43.68
CA LEU A 838 -9.01 -16.56 -43.58
C LEU A 838 -10.21 -17.53 -43.57
N PRO A 839 -11.21 -17.31 -42.70
CA PRO A 839 -12.43 -18.12 -42.66
C PRO A 839 -13.38 -17.76 -43.81
N LEU A 840 -14.51 -18.45 -43.90
CA LEU A 840 -15.56 -18.16 -44.88
C LEU A 840 -16.64 -17.24 -44.33
N VAL A 841 -17.23 -16.44 -45.22
CA VAL A 841 -18.43 -15.62 -44.94
C VAL A 841 -19.59 -16.49 -44.43
N SER A 842 -19.71 -17.71 -44.94
CA SER A 842 -20.71 -18.70 -44.53
C SER A 842 -20.50 -19.33 -43.15
N ASP A 843 -19.30 -19.22 -42.56
CA ASP A 843 -18.99 -19.93 -41.31
C ASP A 843 -19.82 -19.38 -40.13
N LYS A 844 -20.30 -20.29 -39.27
CA LYS A 844 -21.10 -19.96 -38.07
C LYS A 844 -20.50 -20.51 -36.78
N ASN A 845 -19.18 -20.63 -36.73
CA ASN A 845 -18.47 -21.14 -35.56
C ASN A 845 -18.45 -20.09 -34.43
N LEU A 846 -19.37 -20.23 -33.46
CA LEU A 846 -19.47 -19.35 -32.29
C LEU A 846 -18.29 -19.48 -31.29
N ASN A 847 -17.40 -20.44 -31.50
CA ASN A 847 -16.19 -20.66 -30.67
C ASN A 847 -14.95 -19.97 -31.24
N ALA A 848 -15.11 -19.08 -32.23
CA ALA A 848 -14.08 -18.21 -32.78
C ALA A 848 -14.65 -16.82 -33.12
N VAL A 849 -13.77 -15.86 -33.37
CA VAL A 849 -14.05 -14.62 -34.11
C VAL A 849 -13.40 -14.74 -35.49
N LYS A 850 -14.05 -14.22 -36.54
CA LYS A 850 -13.57 -14.40 -37.93
C LYS A 850 -12.43 -13.46 -38.30
N SER A 851 -12.50 -12.23 -37.81
CA SER A 851 -11.65 -11.12 -38.25
C SER A 851 -10.33 -11.11 -37.47
N PRO A 852 -9.15 -11.17 -38.14
CA PRO A 852 -7.86 -11.00 -37.49
C PRO A 852 -7.76 -9.63 -36.80
N ILE A 853 -7.28 -9.61 -35.56
CA ILE A 853 -7.10 -8.39 -34.77
C ILE A 853 -5.65 -7.91 -34.93
N PHE A 854 -5.47 -6.69 -35.43
CA PHE A 854 -4.18 -5.99 -35.50
C PHE A 854 -4.14 -4.87 -34.46
N THR A 855 -3.09 -4.85 -33.66
CA THR A 855 -2.79 -3.75 -32.73
C THR A 855 -1.47 -3.09 -33.13
N PRO A 856 -1.49 -1.84 -33.66
CA PRO A 856 -0.26 -1.12 -33.96
C PRO A 856 0.45 -0.69 -32.67
N SER A 857 1.76 -0.85 -32.62
CA SER A 857 2.60 -0.47 -31.48
C SER A 857 2.57 1.04 -31.22
N SER A 858 2.60 1.42 -29.94
CA SER A 858 2.64 2.82 -29.51
C SER A 858 3.76 3.12 -28.51
N GLY A 859 4.79 2.26 -28.46
CA GLY A 859 5.84 2.26 -27.45
C GLY A 859 5.44 1.66 -26.09
N ARG A 860 4.15 1.37 -25.86
CA ARG A 860 3.57 0.94 -24.56
C ARG A 860 3.74 -0.56 -24.26
N HIS A 861 4.92 -1.11 -24.52
CA HIS A 861 5.22 -2.53 -24.35
C HIS A 861 4.88 -3.11 -22.96
N GLU A 862 5.03 -2.35 -21.86
CA GLU A 862 4.58 -2.75 -20.51
C GLU A 862 3.10 -2.43 -20.22
N HIS A 863 2.62 -1.31 -20.73
CA HIS A 863 1.40 -0.65 -20.23
C HIS A 863 0.15 -0.89 -21.10
N GLY A 864 0.35 -1.31 -22.35
CA GLY A 864 -0.70 -1.64 -23.30
C GLY A 864 -1.49 -2.90 -22.91
N LEU A 865 -2.75 -2.93 -23.30
CA LEU A 865 -3.75 -3.92 -22.87
C LEU A 865 -3.86 -5.05 -23.90
N LEU A 866 -2.75 -5.77 -24.08
CA LEU A 866 -2.59 -6.77 -25.14
C LEU A 866 -3.00 -8.19 -24.69
N ASN A 867 -3.31 -8.38 -23.40
CA ASN A 867 -3.93 -9.60 -22.91
C ASN A 867 -5.44 -9.55 -23.15
N LEU A 868 -5.90 -10.10 -24.27
CA LEU A 868 -7.30 -10.15 -24.65
C LEU A 868 -8.02 -11.42 -24.17
N TYR A 869 -7.37 -12.30 -23.39
CA TYR A 869 -7.93 -13.61 -23.01
C TYR A 869 -9.32 -13.49 -22.35
N HIS A 870 -9.45 -12.63 -21.33
CA HIS A 870 -10.70 -12.40 -20.62
C HIS A 870 -11.73 -11.62 -21.46
N ALA A 871 -11.29 -10.60 -22.20
CA ALA A 871 -12.12 -9.89 -23.18
C ALA A 871 -12.69 -10.82 -24.26
N MET A 872 -12.01 -11.93 -24.58
CA MET A 872 -12.43 -12.93 -25.54
C MET A 872 -13.09 -14.18 -24.92
N GLU A 873 -13.34 -14.19 -23.60
CA GLU A 873 -13.90 -15.34 -22.87
C GLU A 873 -13.13 -16.66 -23.12
N GLY A 874 -11.82 -16.58 -23.32
CA GLY A 874 -10.94 -17.72 -23.58
C GLY A 874 -11.08 -18.38 -24.96
N ILE A 875 -11.89 -17.84 -25.89
CA ILE A 875 -12.05 -18.45 -27.23
C ILE A 875 -10.82 -18.23 -28.11
N SER A 876 -10.63 -19.10 -29.11
CA SER A 876 -9.55 -18.96 -30.08
C SER A 876 -9.75 -17.70 -30.95
N HIS A 877 -8.69 -16.90 -31.05
CA HIS A 877 -8.65 -15.67 -31.83
C HIS A 877 -7.23 -15.39 -32.32
N LEU A 878 -7.16 -14.70 -33.46
CA LEU A 878 -5.92 -14.33 -34.13
C LEU A 878 -5.62 -12.86 -33.84
N HIS A 879 -4.57 -12.60 -33.05
CA HIS A 879 -4.13 -11.27 -32.63
C HIS A 879 -2.67 -11.07 -33.04
N LEU A 880 -2.40 -10.01 -33.79
CA LEU A 880 -1.08 -9.62 -34.29
C LEU A 880 -0.70 -8.26 -33.73
N LEU A 881 0.46 -8.21 -33.08
CA LEU A 881 1.09 -6.97 -32.65
C LEU A 881 1.93 -6.44 -33.81
N VAL A 882 1.70 -5.21 -34.25
CA VAL A 882 2.40 -4.62 -35.41
C VAL A 882 3.44 -3.65 -34.89
N VAL A 883 4.68 -4.12 -34.83
CA VAL A 883 5.76 -3.56 -34.00
C VAL A 883 6.84 -2.95 -34.90
N LYS A 884 7.29 -1.73 -34.57
CA LYS A 884 8.47 -1.12 -35.22
C LYS A 884 9.74 -1.91 -34.88
N GLU A 885 10.71 -1.96 -35.79
CA GLU A 885 11.92 -2.77 -35.64
C GLU A 885 12.68 -2.49 -34.32
N TYR A 886 12.83 -1.22 -33.93
CA TYR A 886 13.47 -0.86 -32.66
C TYR A 886 12.65 -1.24 -31.41
N GLU A 887 11.33 -1.42 -31.54
CA GLU A 887 10.45 -1.83 -30.43
C GLU A 887 10.37 -3.36 -30.28
N MET A 888 10.75 -4.12 -31.31
CA MET A 888 10.67 -5.59 -31.33
C MET A 888 11.34 -6.27 -30.12
N PRO A 889 12.57 -5.89 -29.66
CA PRO A 889 13.19 -6.52 -28.50
C PRO A 889 12.41 -6.27 -27.20
N LEU A 890 11.74 -5.12 -27.08
CA LEU A 890 10.92 -4.78 -25.92
C LEU A 890 9.61 -5.58 -25.95
N TYR A 891 8.87 -5.55 -27.04
CA TYR A 891 7.64 -6.35 -27.15
C TYR A 891 7.93 -7.86 -26.99
N ARG A 892 9.04 -8.38 -27.53
CA ARG A 892 9.46 -9.79 -27.35
C ARG A 892 9.79 -10.15 -25.90
N LYS A 893 10.30 -9.22 -25.10
CA LYS A 893 10.53 -9.42 -23.65
C LYS A 893 9.23 -9.55 -22.86
N TYR A 894 8.23 -8.72 -23.19
CA TYR A 894 7.02 -8.57 -22.37
C TYR A 894 5.80 -9.36 -22.87
N TRP A 895 5.77 -9.74 -24.14
CA TRP A 895 4.66 -10.47 -24.78
C TRP A 895 5.18 -11.67 -25.62
N PRO A 896 5.97 -12.59 -25.02
CA PRO A 896 6.73 -13.62 -25.76
C PRO A 896 5.88 -14.67 -26.49
N ASN A 897 4.56 -14.71 -26.24
CA ASN A 897 3.59 -15.63 -26.84
C ASN A 897 2.60 -14.95 -27.81
N HIS A 898 2.82 -13.69 -28.16
CA HIS A 898 2.05 -12.98 -29.18
C HIS A 898 2.69 -13.11 -30.56
N ILE A 899 1.87 -13.10 -31.61
CA ILE A 899 2.37 -12.99 -32.99
C ILE A 899 2.83 -11.55 -33.19
N MET A 900 4.07 -11.36 -33.63
CA MET A 900 4.62 -10.03 -33.91
C MET A 900 4.89 -9.87 -35.40
N LEU A 901 4.24 -8.88 -36.01
CA LEU A 901 4.54 -8.39 -37.34
C LEU A 901 5.53 -7.24 -37.19
N VAL A 902 6.80 -7.50 -37.49
CA VAL A 902 7.88 -6.50 -37.40
C VAL A 902 7.93 -5.71 -38.72
N LEU A 903 7.80 -4.40 -38.61
CA LEU A 903 7.88 -3.48 -39.74
C LEU A 903 9.35 -3.20 -40.12
N PRO A 904 9.68 -3.07 -41.43
CA PRO A 904 11.01 -2.69 -41.90
C PRO A 904 11.55 -1.40 -41.29
N GLY A 905 12.87 -1.31 -41.15
CA GLY A 905 13.53 -0.20 -40.45
C GLY A 905 13.23 1.20 -41.00
N MET A 906 12.89 1.33 -42.29
CA MET A 906 12.43 2.60 -42.89
C MET A 906 11.17 3.18 -42.21
N PHE A 907 10.33 2.33 -41.58
CA PHE A 907 9.12 2.76 -40.88
C PHE A 907 9.34 3.05 -39.39
N ASN A 908 10.58 2.94 -38.88
CA ASN A 908 10.91 3.26 -37.50
C ASN A 908 10.55 4.72 -37.15
N ASN A 909 10.90 5.68 -38.01
CA ASN A 909 10.57 7.09 -37.78
C ASN A 909 9.13 7.46 -38.20
N ALA A 910 8.45 6.62 -38.99
CA ALA A 910 7.19 6.94 -39.64
C ALA A 910 5.98 7.07 -38.68
N GLY A 911 4.95 7.78 -39.15
CA GLY A 911 3.72 8.05 -38.41
C GLY A 911 2.76 6.85 -38.28
N VAL A 912 1.65 7.05 -37.57
CA VAL A 912 0.62 6.02 -37.38
C VAL A 912 -0.06 5.63 -38.71
N GLY A 913 -0.09 6.54 -39.69
CA GLY A 913 -0.55 6.26 -41.05
C GLY A 913 0.21 5.12 -41.72
N ALA A 914 1.54 5.08 -41.59
CA ALA A 914 2.38 4.03 -42.16
C ALA A 914 2.04 2.63 -41.62
N ALA A 915 1.85 2.50 -40.30
CA ALA A 915 1.48 1.24 -39.69
C ALA A 915 0.11 0.75 -40.18
N ARG A 916 -0.88 1.65 -40.28
CA ARG A 916 -2.22 1.32 -40.80
C ARG A 916 -2.24 1.01 -42.30
N PHE A 917 -1.41 1.70 -43.08
CA PHE A 917 -1.19 1.42 -44.49
C PHE A 917 -0.64 0.00 -44.68
N LEU A 918 0.46 -0.34 -43.98
CA LEU A 918 1.08 -1.67 -44.09
C LEU A 918 0.15 -2.79 -43.59
N ILE A 919 -0.63 -2.56 -42.52
CA ILE A 919 -1.69 -3.49 -42.08
C ILE A 919 -2.70 -3.75 -43.20
N LYS A 920 -3.16 -2.69 -43.88
CA LYS A 920 -4.16 -2.79 -44.94
C LYS A 920 -3.61 -3.47 -46.20
N GLU A 921 -2.42 -3.08 -46.67
CA GLU A 921 -1.76 -3.69 -47.82
C GLU A 921 -1.49 -5.18 -47.60
N LEU A 922 -0.83 -5.54 -46.49
CA LEU A 922 -0.57 -6.93 -46.12
C LEU A 922 -1.86 -7.76 -46.10
N SER A 923 -2.91 -7.22 -45.48
CA SER A 923 -4.18 -7.92 -45.36
C SER A 923 -4.87 -8.09 -46.71
N TYR A 924 -4.77 -7.10 -47.62
CA TYR A 924 -5.28 -7.20 -48.98
C TYR A 924 -4.52 -8.26 -49.81
N HIS A 925 -3.18 -8.24 -49.81
CA HIS A 925 -2.40 -9.29 -50.47
C HIS A 925 -2.71 -10.68 -49.89
N ASN A 926 -2.88 -10.78 -48.56
CA ASN A 926 -3.26 -12.02 -47.91
C ASN A 926 -4.67 -12.51 -48.32
N LEU A 927 -5.63 -11.61 -48.51
CA LEU A 927 -6.96 -11.95 -49.01
C LEU A 927 -6.90 -12.53 -50.42
N GLU A 928 -6.11 -11.95 -51.31
CA GLU A 928 -5.94 -12.50 -52.67
C GLU A 928 -5.18 -13.84 -52.69
N LEU A 929 -4.19 -14.02 -51.81
CA LEU A 929 -3.49 -15.31 -51.63
C LEU A 929 -4.43 -16.40 -51.10
N GLU A 930 -5.23 -16.11 -50.07
CA GLU A 930 -6.24 -17.05 -49.56
C GLU A 930 -7.35 -17.32 -50.58
N ARG A 931 -7.77 -16.31 -51.36
CA ARG A 931 -8.72 -16.50 -52.47
C ARG A 931 -8.17 -17.46 -53.52
N ASN A 932 -6.92 -17.28 -53.96
CA ASN A 932 -6.27 -18.21 -54.90
C ASN A 932 -6.25 -19.64 -54.32
N ARG A 933 -5.73 -19.80 -53.11
CA ARG A 933 -5.56 -21.10 -52.43
C ARG A 933 -6.89 -21.81 -52.13
N LEU A 934 -7.97 -21.07 -51.91
CA LEU A 934 -9.31 -21.62 -51.67
C LEU A 934 -10.09 -21.85 -52.98
N GLU A 935 -9.79 -21.11 -54.04
CA GLU A 935 -10.35 -21.31 -55.40
C GLU A 935 -9.82 -22.59 -56.05
N GLU A 936 -8.53 -22.94 -55.83
CA GLU A 936 -7.98 -24.27 -56.13
C GLU A 936 -8.73 -25.42 -55.43
N LEU A 937 -9.39 -25.13 -54.29
CA LEU A 937 -10.21 -26.05 -53.51
C LEU A 937 -11.72 -25.92 -53.81
N GLY A 938 -12.10 -25.17 -54.87
CA GLY A 938 -13.48 -25.03 -55.33
C GLY A 938 -14.32 -23.98 -54.58
N VAL A 939 -13.73 -23.19 -53.70
CA VAL A 939 -14.42 -22.09 -52.99
C VAL A 939 -14.42 -20.83 -53.87
N LYS A 940 -15.57 -20.17 -54.02
CA LYS A 940 -15.66 -18.92 -54.79
C LYS A 940 -14.96 -17.76 -54.06
N ARG A 941 -14.22 -16.90 -54.76
CA ARG A 941 -13.41 -15.80 -54.17
C ARG A 941 -14.19 -14.88 -53.22
N GLN A 942 -15.47 -14.62 -53.50
CA GLN A 942 -16.36 -13.79 -52.66
C GLN A 942 -16.85 -14.49 -51.38
N CYS A 943 -16.55 -15.76 -51.18
CA CYS A 943 -16.87 -16.50 -49.95
C CYS A 943 -15.78 -16.37 -48.88
N VAL A 944 -14.58 -15.88 -49.22
CA VAL A 944 -13.48 -15.65 -48.25
C VAL A 944 -13.75 -14.38 -47.44
N TRP A 945 -13.49 -14.41 -46.13
CA TRP A 945 -13.81 -13.31 -45.22
C TRP A 945 -12.92 -12.06 -45.44
N PRO A 946 -13.49 -10.90 -45.81
CA PRO A 946 -12.72 -9.72 -46.23
C PRO A 946 -12.54 -8.67 -45.12
N PHE A 947 -12.65 -9.03 -43.84
CA PHE A 947 -12.56 -8.08 -42.72
C PHE A 947 -11.39 -8.34 -41.78
N ILE A 948 -10.78 -7.25 -41.33
CA ILE A 948 -9.78 -7.19 -40.25
C ILE A 948 -10.23 -6.21 -39.17
N VAL A 949 -9.82 -6.43 -37.92
CA VAL A 949 -9.99 -5.46 -36.83
C VAL A 949 -8.67 -4.70 -36.64
N VAL A 950 -8.73 -3.37 -36.52
CA VAL A 950 -7.63 -2.52 -36.08
C VAL A 950 -8.03 -1.88 -34.75
N MET A 951 -7.25 -2.14 -33.69
CA MET A 951 -7.59 -1.74 -32.32
C MET A 951 -6.40 -1.11 -31.59
N ASP A 952 -6.63 0.04 -30.95
CA ASP A 952 -5.67 0.75 -30.09
C ASP A 952 -5.37 -0.03 -28.80
N ASP A 953 -4.09 -0.06 -28.39
CA ASP A 953 -3.59 -0.77 -27.19
C ASP A 953 -4.11 -0.25 -25.84
N SER A 954 -4.90 0.83 -25.82
CA SER A 954 -5.53 1.38 -24.62
C SER A 954 -7.01 1.03 -24.45
N CYS A 955 -7.62 0.23 -25.34
CA CYS A 955 -8.98 -0.29 -25.17
C CYS A 955 -9.05 -1.30 -24.01
N VAL A 956 -9.89 -1.06 -22.99
CA VAL A 956 -9.90 -1.85 -21.74
C VAL A 956 -11.18 -2.65 -21.48
N LEU A 957 -12.35 -2.08 -21.78
CA LEU A 957 -13.66 -2.63 -21.44
C LEU A 957 -14.69 -2.25 -22.51
N TRP A 958 -15.73 -3.08 -22.64
CA TRP A 958 -16.84 -2.87 -23.56
C TRP A 958 -18.18 -2.91 -22.82
N ASN A 959 -19.11 -2.06 -23.25
CA ASN A 959 -20.44 -1.95 -22.64
C ASN A 959 -21.50 -2.00 -23.75
N MET A 960 -22.64 -2.63 -23.45
CA MET A 960 -23.85 -2.62 -24.25
C MET A 960 -24.90 -1.76 -23.56
N HIS A 961 -25.55 -0.89 -24.33
CA HIS A 961 -26.60 0.03 -23.90
C HIS A 961 -27.94 -0.47 -24.44
N SER A 962 -28.79 -1.02 -23.58
CA SER A 962 -30.13 -1.51 -23.97
C SER A 962 -31.21 -0.62 -23.36
N PRO A 963 -32.25 -0.24 -24.13
CA PRO A 963 -33.38 0.51 -23.58
C PRO A 963 -34.33 -0.36 -22.74
N HIS A 964 -34.23 -1.70 -22.76
CA HIS A 964 -35.17 -2.57 -22.01
C HIS A 964 -34.64 -4.00 -21.72
N GLU A 965 -34.40 -4.31 -20.45
CA GLU A 965 -34.33 -5.70 -19.91
C GLU A 965 -35.00 -5.75 -18.51
N GLN A 966 -36.29 -5.40 -18.41
CA GLN A 966 -37.07 -5.58 -17.18
C GLN A 966 -37.45 -7.07 -16.95
N SER A 967 -36.48 -7.92 -16.60
CA SER A 967 -36.76 -9.35 -16.35
C SER A 967 -35.79 -10.04 -15.37
N SER A 968 -35.57 -9.49 -14.18
CA SER A 968 -35.36 -10.24 -12.92
C SER A 968 -35.25 -9.29 -11.72
N GLN A 969 -35.27 -9.83 -10.49
CA GLN A 969 -35.44 -9.08 -9.25
C GLN A 969 -34.10 -8.55 -8.71
N SER A 970 -33.89 -7.23 -8.77
CA SER A 970 -32.93 -6.51 -7.92
C SER A 970 -33.48 -5.15 -7.49
N LEU A 971 -33.25 -4.76 -6.24
CA LEU A 971 -33.70 -3.50 -5.64
C LEU A 971 -32.53 -2.53 -5.50
N GLU A 972 -31.84 -2.27 -6.62
CA GLU A 972 -30.69 -1.37 -6.73
C GLU A 972 -30.94 -0.38 -7.90
N PRO A 973 -30.91 0.94 -7.69
CA PRO A 973 -31.17 1.94 -8.73
C PRO A 973 -29.94 2.17 -9.64
N GLY A 974 -29.48 1.12 -10.33
CA GLY A 974 -28.19 1.10 -11.05
C GLY A 974 -28.26 0.85 -12.56
N SER A 975 -27.72 1.79 -13.34
CA SER A 975 -27.13 1.62 -14.69
C SER A 975 -27.87 0.78 -15.75
N PHE A 976 -28.43 1.45 -16.77
CA PHE A 976 -28.90 0.82 -18.01
C PHE A 976 -27.78 0.25 -18.92
N SER A 977 -26.51 0.58 -18.65
CA SER A 977 -25.36 0.03 -19.38
C SER A 977 -24.84 -1.27 -18.75
N LYS A 978 -24.71 -2.32 -19.57
CA LYS A 978 -24.30 -3.69 -19.20
C LYS A 978 -22.89 -3.97 -19.70
N ASN A 979 -21.98 -4.45 -18.85
CA ASN A 979 -20.63 -4.83 -19.27
C ASN A 979 -20.65 -6.12 -20.10
N VAL A 980 -19.93 -6.15 -21.23
CA VAL A 980 -19.91 -7.25 -22.20
C VAL A 980 -18.47 -7.58 -22.65
N SER A 981 -18.28 -8.77 -23.20
CA SER A 981 -17.01 -9.21 -23.77
C SER A 981 -16.76 -8.61 -25.15
N LEU A 982 -15.48 -8.38 -25.49
CA LEU A 982 -15.04 -8.03 -26.84
C LEU A 982 -15.49 -9.10 -27.84
N LYS A 983 -15.46 -10.38 -27.44
CA LYS A 983 -16.07 -11.50 -28.19
C LYS A 983 -17.52 -11.21 -28.57
N SER A 984 -18.39 -10.85 -27.63
CA SER A 984 -19.80 -10.56 -27.92
C SER A 984 -19.96 -9.36 -28.86
N VAL A 985 -19.17 -8.30 -28.69
CA VAL A 985 -19.20 -7.12 -29.58
C VAL A 985 -18.77 -7.50 -31.00
N LEU A 986 -17.66 -8.24 -31.15
CA LEU A 986 -17.18 -8.67 -32.46
C LEU A 986 -18.17 -9.63 -33.12
N GLN A 987 -18.62 -10.69 -32.43
CA GLN A 987 -19.59 -11.64 -32.99
C GLN A 987 -20.92 -10.98 -33.37
N HIS A 988 -21.36 -9.94 -32.65
CA HIS A 988 -22.53 -9.14 -33.06
C HIS A 988 -22.29 -8.37 -34.36
N ILE A 989 -21.15 -7.68 -34.50
CA ILE A 989 -20.84 -6.90 -35.69
C ILE A 989 -20.58 -7.83 -36.89
N GLU A 990 -19.87 -8.95 -36.72
CA GLU A 990 -19.62 -9.97 -37.74
C GLU A 990 -20.91 -10.65 -38.25
N ALA A 991 -21.96 -10.69 -37.42
CA ALA A 991 -23.28 -11.22 -37.78
C ALA A 991 -24.17 -10.24 -38.59
N THR A 992 -23.68 -9.04 -38.91
CA THR A 992 -24.48 -8.01 -39.61
C THR A 992 -25.04 -8.53 -40.96
N PRO A 993 -26.36 -8.42 -41.20
CA PRO A 993 -26.94 -8.78 -42.50
C PRO A 993 -26.29 -8.01 -43.65
N LYS A 994 -25.97 -8.71 -44.75
CA LYS A 994 -25.30 -8.13 -45.93
C LYS A 994 -23.93 -7.45 -45.61
N ILE A 995 -23.24 -7.79 -44.50
CA ILE A 995 -22.04 -7.10 -43.97
C ILE A 995 -21.01 -6.65 -45.02
N VAL A 996 -20.75 -7.45 -46.06
CA VAL A 996 -19.78 -7.19 -47.13
C VAL A 996 -19.99 -5.89 -47.93
N HIS A 997 -21.13 -5.20 -47.77
CA HIS A 997 -21.39 -3.88 -48.37
C HIS A 997 -20.95 -2.70 -47.48
N TYR A 998 -20.64 -2.95 -46.21
CA TYR A 998 -20.07 -1.95 -45.31
C TYR A 998 -18.55 -1.96 -45.45
N ALA A 999 -17.97 -0.78 -45.66
CA ALA A 999 -16.53 -0.61 -45.81
C ALA A 999 -15.82 -0.46 -44.46
N ILE A 1000 -16.47 0.24 -43.52
CA ILE A 1000 -15.96 0.47 -42.17
C ILE A 1000 -17.10 0.28 -41.16
N LEU A 1001 -16.84 -0.51 -40.12
CA LEU A 1001 -17.73 -0.77 -38.99
C LEU A 1001 -16.99 -0.46 -37.68
N GLY A 1002 -17.69 -0.01 -36.63
CA GLY A 1002 -17.07 0.22 -35.32
C GLY A 1002 -18.07 0.69 -34.26
N VAL A 1003 -17.58 1.15 -33.11
CA VAL A 1003 -18.40 1.49 -31.93
C VAL A 1003 -18.18 2.94 -31.48
N GLN A 1004 -19.06 3.47 -30.63
CA GLN A 1004 -18.81 4.76 -29.97
C GLN A 1004 -17.82 4.63 -28.79
N LYS A 1005 -17.29 5.76 -28.30
CA LYS A 1005 -16.53 5.79 -27.05
C LYS A 1005 -17.48 5.77 -25.85
N TRP A 1006 -16.97 5.32 -24.70
CA TRP A 1006 -17.72 5.39 -23.44
C TRP A 1006 -17.77 6.81 -22.86
N ASN A 1007 -18.87 7.10 -22.15
CA ASN A 1007 -19.14 8.36 -21.46
C ASN A 1007 -20.15 8.11 -20.31
N SER A 1008 -19.94 8.73 -19.15
CA SER A 1008 -20.76 8.56 -17.93
C SER A 1008 -22.23 8.97 -18.11
N LYS A 1009 -22.47 10.00 -18.92
CA LYS A 1009 -23.78 10.63 -19.18
C LYS A 1009 -24.63 9.83 -20.18
N LEU A 1010 -24.09 8.80 -20.85
CA LEU A 1010 -24.83 7.96 -21.82
C LEU A 1010 -26.14 7.38 -21.25
N ASN A 1011 -26.16 7.04 -19.97
CA ASN A 1011 -27.32 6.45 -19.27
C ASN A 1011 -28.43 7.45 -18.89
N THR A 1012 -28.28 8.76 -19.18
CA THR A 1012 -29.13 9.83 -18.60
C THR A 1012 -30.16 10.45 -19.55
N ARG A 1013 -30.19 10.04 -20.83
CA ARG A 1013 -30.99 10.67 -21.88
C ARG A 1013 -31.86 9.67 -22.65
N LYS A 1014 -32.92 10.18 -23.28
CA LYS A 1014 -33.89 9.38 -24.05
C LYS A 1014 -33.26 8.69 -25.27
N SER A 1015 -33.97 7.68 -25.78
CA SER A 1015 -33.62 6.85 -26.94
C SER A 1015 -32.78 7.55 -28.02
N LYS A 1016 -31.61 6.99 -28.30
CA LYS A 1016 -30.72 7.39 -29.40
C LYS A 1016 -30.94 6.49 -30.61
N ALA A 1017 -30.61 6.98 -31.80
CA ALA A 1017 -30.53 6.12 -32.99
C ALA A 1017 -29.45 5.03 -32.78
N PRO A 1018 -29.77 3.73 -33.00
CA PRO A 1018 -28.87 2.63 -32.67
C PRO A 1018 -27.59 2.59 -33.53
N PHE A 1019 -27.63 3.21 -34.71
CA PHE A 1019 -26.52 3.32 -35.66
C PHE A 1019 -26.35 4.77 -36.11
N SER A 1020 -25.14 5.15 -36.53
CA SER A 1020 -24.89 6.45 -37.16
C SER A 1020 -23.79 6.36 -38.23
N ARG A 1021 -23.97 7.10 -39.32
CA ARG A 1021 -23.00 7.22 -40.41
C ARG A 1021 -22.09 8.42 -40.13
N CYS A 1022 -20.92 8.17 -39.54
CA CYS A 1022 -19.98 9.20 -39.09
C CYS A 1022 -18.55 8.64 -39.03
N HIS A 1023 -17.57 9.47 -38.68
CA HIS A 1023 -16.20 9.02 -38.40
C HIS A 1023 -16.12 7.87 -37.38
N VAL A 1024 -15.27 6.89 -37.67
CA VAL A 1024 -14.94 5.73 -36.80
C VAL A 1024 -13.42 5.73 -36.56
N ARG A 1025 -12.97 5.27 -35.37
CA ARG A 1025 -11.58 5.31 -34.89
C ARG A 1025 -11.40 4.44 -33.65
N ASP A 1026 -10.15 4.23 -33.22
CA ASP A 1026 -9.72 3.48 -32.01
C ASP A 1026 -10.09 1.98 -31.98
N PHE A 1027 -11.26 1.61 -32.51
CA PHE A 1027 -11.76 0.25 -32.69
C PHE A 1027 -12.50 0.18 -34.04
N ILE A 1028 -11.85 -0.40 -35.05
CA ILE A 1028 -12.29 -0.36 -36.44
C ILE A 1028 -12.33 -1.78 -37.01
N LEU A 1029 -13.48 -2.22 -37.52
CA LEU A 1029 -13.60 -3.40 -38.37
C LEU A 1029 -13.63 -2.93 -39.83
N LEU A 1030 -12.56 -3.22 -40.58
CA LEU A 1030 -12.28 -2.69 -41.92
C LEU A 1030 -12.48 -3.77 -42.98
N ASN A 1031 -13.28 -3.47 -44.00
CA ASN A 1031 -13.43 -4.27 -45.21
C ASN A 1031 -12.30 -3.92 -46.21
N ILE A 1032 -11.28 -4.77 -46.27
CA ILE A 1032 -10.12 -4.55 -47.15
C ILE A 1032 -10.47 -4.70 -48.64
N ASP A 1033 -11.55 -5.42 -48.97
CA ASP A 1033 -11.98 -5.69 -50.33
C ASP A 1033 -12.75 -4.51 -50.95
N LEU A 1034 -13.66 -3.89 -50.20
CA LEU A 1034 -14.30 -2.64 -50.65
C LEU A 1034 -13.35 -1.44 -50.67
N THR A 1035 -12.32 -1.45 -49.82
CA THR A 1035 -11.38 -0.31 -49.68
C THR A 1035 -10.11 -0.45 -50.51
N GLN A 1036 -10.03 -1.38 -51.48
CA GLN A 1036 -8.88 -1.51 -52.40
C GLN A 1036 -8.41 -0.16 -52.96
N ASN A 1037 -9.33 0.63 -53.50
CA ASN A 1037 -9.05 1.93 -54.15
C ASN A 1037 -8.84 3.11 -53.17
N VAL A 1038 -8.91 2.88 -51.86
CA VAL A 1038 -8.78 3.90 -50.79
C VAL A 1038 -7.73 3.42 -49.79
N GLN A 1039 -6.54 4.03 -49.81
CA GLN A 1039 -5.44 3.65 -48.92
C GLN A 1039 -5.29 4.61 -47.75
N TYR A 1040 -4.80 4.15 -46.60
CA TYR A 1040 -4.25 5.07 -45.59
C TYR A 1040 -3.06 5.82 -46.20
N ASP A 1041 -2.86 7.08 -45.82
CA ASP A 1041 -1.65 7.80 -46.23
C ASP A 1041 -0.46 7.33 -45.40
N LEU A 1042 0.54 6.76 -46.07
CA LEU A 1042 1.80 6.30 -45.50
C LEU A 1042 2.52 7.41 -44.73
N ASN A 1043 2.48 8.64 -45.25
CA ASN A 1043 3.23 9.79 -44.74
C ASN A 1043 2.59 10.42 -43.49
N ARG A 1044 1.45 9.90 -43.01
CA ARG A 1044 0.59 10.59 -42.04
C ARG A 1044 0.97 10.36 -40.58
N TYR A 1045 1.23 11.45 -39.86
CA TYR A 1045 1.50 11.44 -38.42
C TYR A 1045 0.25 11.73 -37.58
N PHE A 1046 -0.65 12.62 -38.04
CA PHE A 1046 -1.86 13.01 -37.31
C PHE A 1046 -3.13 12.97 -38.18
N CYS A 1047 -4.28 12.75 -37.54
CA CYS A 1047 -5.62 12.76 -38.16
C CYS A 1047 -5.84 11.72 -39.26
N GLU A 1048 -5.08 10.62 -39.22
CA GLU A 1048 -5.09 9.52 -40.17
C GLU A 1048 -6.46 8.84 -40.30
N ASP A 1049 -7.22 8.74 -39.19
CA ASP A 1049 -8.62 8.28 -39.20
C ASP A 1049 -9.55 9.25 -39.93
N VAL A 1050 -9.35 10.57 -39.75
CA VAL A 1050 -10.26 11.59 -40.31
C VAL A 1050 -10.12 11.63 -41.82
N ASP A 1051 -8.89 11.67 -42.30
CA ASP A 1051 -8.55 11.69 -43.72
C ASP A 1051 -8.96 10.38 -44.44
N PHE A 1052 -8.72 9.21 -43.83
CA PHE A 1052 -9.16 7.93 -44.39
C PHE A 1052 -10.69 7.79 -44.45
N ASN A 1053 -11.41 8.21 -43.40
CA ASN A 1053 -12.88 8.19 -43.38
C ASN A 1053 -13.48 9.15 -44.42
N LEU A 1054 -12.90 10.34 -44.62
CA LEU A 1054 -13.34 11.28 -45.67
C LEU A 1054 -13.16 10.69 -47.07
N ARG A 1055 -11.97 10.15 -47.38
CA ARG A 1055 -11.68 9.48 -48.66
C ARG A 1055 -12.59 8.26 -48.91
N THR A 1056 -12.86 7.48 -47.86
CA THR A 1056 -13.80 6.34 -47.91
C THR A 1056 -15.22 6.79 -48.20
N ASN A 1057 -15.75 7.79 -47.47
CA ASN A 1057 -17.10 8.30 -47.70
C ASN A 1057 -17.26 8.95 -49.08
N SER A 1058 -16.28 9.73 -49.54
CA SER A 1058 -16.32 10.34 -50.89
C SER A 1058 -16.12 9.32 -52.01
N SER A 1059 -15.69 8.09 -51.72
CA SER A 1059 -15.76 6.95 -52.65
C SER A 1059 -17.15 6.28 -52.67
N GLY A 1060 -18.16 6.88 -52.04
CA GLY A 1060 -19.54 6.35 -51.95
C GLY A 1060 -19.74 5.23 -50.93
N LEU A 1061 -18.67 4.82 -50.23
CA LEU A 1061 -18.67 3.64 -49.37
C LEU A 1061 -19.41 3.88 -48.03
N LEU A 1062 -19.93 2.80 -47.44
CA LEU A 1062 -20.69 2.86 -46.19
C LEU A 1062 -19.77 2.72 -44.96
N ILE A 1063 -19.87 3.71 -44.07
CA ILE A 1063 -19.17 3.78 -42.77
C ILE A 1063 -20.24 3.75 -41.67
N CYS A 1064 -20.21 2.78 -40.77
CA CYS A 1064 -21.26 2.57 -39.75
C CYS A 1064 -20.71 2.44 -38.34
N ARG A 1065 -21.11 3.35 -37.45
CA ARG A 1065 -20.87 3.29 -36.01
C ARG A 1065 -22.09 2.74 -35.29
N PHE A 1066 -21.91 1.67 -34.52
CA PHE A 1066 -22.88 1.16 -33.55
C PHE A 1066 -22.86 2.06 -32.32
N ASN A 1067 -24.02 2.61 -31.95
CA ASN A 1067 -24.20 3.45 -30.76
C ASN A 1067 -24.62 2.61 -29.55
N ASN A 1068 -25.22 1.44 -29.77
CA ASN A 1068 -25.60 0.50 -28.70
C ASN A 1068 -24.40 -0.18 -28.02
N PHE A 1069 -23.19 -0.05 -28.57
CA PHE A 1069 -21.95 -0.52 -27.95
C PHE A 1069 -21.00 0.64 -27.71
N SER A 1070 -20.30 0.65 -26.57
CA SER A 1070 -19.19 1.57 -26.30
C SER A 1070 -17.92 0.86 -25.88
N VAL A 1071 -16.77 1.43 -26.26
CA VAL A 1071 -15.44 1.03 -25.75
C VAL A 1071 -14.92 2.08 -24.75
N MET A 1072 -14.45 1.61 -23.59
CA MET A 1072 -13.68 2.40 -22.63
C MET A 1072 -12.20 2.37 -23.01
N LYS A 1073 -11.52 3.52 -22.95
CA LYS A 1073 -10.06 3.61 -23.15
C LYS A 1073 -9.37 4.00 -21.84
N LYS A 1074 -8.39 3.19 -21.42
CA LYS A 1074 -7.53 3.43 -20.24
C LYS A 1074 -6.68 4.68 -20.43
N HIS A 1075 -6.60 5.50 -19.39
CA HIS A 1075 -5.66 6.61 -19.33
C HIS A 1075 -4.24 6.09 -19.08
N ILE A 1076 -3.52 5.78 -20.15
CA ILE A 1076 -2.09 5.46 -20.09
C ILE A 1076 -1.30 6.77 -20.24
N GLN A 1077 -0.41 7.05 -19.30
CA GLN A 1077 0.34 8.31 -19.27
C GLN A 1077 1.51 8.31 -20.27
N VAL A 1078 2.19 7.17 -20.41
CA VAL A 1078 3.38 6.95 -21.26
C VAL A 1078 3.00 6.54 -22.69
N GLY A 1079 3.76 6.97 -23.68
CA GLY A 1079 3.69 6.47 -25.06
C GLY A 1079 2.48 6.96 -25.88
N GLY A 1080 2.51 6.62 -27.18
CA GLY A 1080 1.65 7.21 -28.21
C GLY A 1080 2.21 8.53 -28.77
N GLN A 1081 1.34 9.38 -29.30
CA GLN A 1081 1.69 10.63 -30.02
C GLN A 1081 2.31 11.76 -29.15
N LYS A 1082 2.87 11.46 -27.97
CA LYS A 1082 3.41 12.46 -27.03
C LYS A 1082 4.90 12.77 -27.22
N ASP A 1083 5.70 11.79 -27.63
CA ASP A 1083 7.14 11.77 -27.29
C ASP A 1083 8.09 12.07 -28.48
N PHE A 1084 7.59 12.60 -29.60
CA PHE A 1084 8.45 12.98 -30.74
C PHE A 1084 9.09 14.37 -30.52
N VAL A 1085 10.24 14.38 -29.84
CA VAL A 1085 11.00 15.60 -29.52
C VAL A 1085 11.89 15.99 -30.70
N VAL A 1086 11.53 17.08 -31.39
CA VAL A 1086 12.35 17.68 -32.46
C VAL A 1086 13.62 18.29 -31.85
N LYS A 1087 14.79 17.88 -32.36
CA LYS A 1087 16.11 18.33 -31.91
C LYS A 1087 16.94 18.86 -33.08
N PRO A 1088 17.89 19.79 -32.85
CA PRO A 1088 18.85 20.19 -33.88
C PRO A 1088 19.86 19.06 -34.10
N LYS A 1089 20.26 18.81 -35.36
CA LYS A 1089 21.19 17.73 -35.70
C LYS A 1089 22.65 18.01 -35.29
N ILE A 1090 23.02 19.29 -35.15
CA ILE A 1090 24.36 19.72 -34.76
C ILE A 1090 24.25 20.46 -33.41
N MET A 1091 24.85 19.90 -32.36
CA MET A 1091 24.94 20.55 -31.05
C MET A 1091 26.03 21.63 -31.06
N VAL A 1092 25.62 22.89 -30.98
CA VAL A 1092 26.54 24.06 -30.85
C VAL A 1092 26.29 24.84 -29.55
N SER A 1093 25.24 24.51 -28.79
CA SER A 1093 24.98 25.07 -27.45
C SER A 1093 24.07 24.16 -26.62
N ASP A 1094 24.31 24.05 -25.31
CA ASP A 1094 23.47 23.30 -24.35
C ASP A 1094 22.15 24.00 -23.99
N SER A 1095 21.62 24.84 -24.88
CA SER A 1095 20.35 25.54 -24.71
C SER A 1095 19.18 24.59 -24.94
N VAL A 1096 18.60 24.04 -23.86
CA VAL A 1096 17.46 23.10 -23.89
C VAL A 1096 16.11 23.83 -24.14
N ALA A 1097 16.12 24.85 -24.99
CA ALA A 1097 14.91 25.54 -25.41
C ALA A 1097 14.18 24.73 -26.50
N PRO A 1098 12.86 24.48 -26.38
CA PRO A 1098 12.12 23.75 -27.40
C PRO A 1098 12.03 24.58 -28.70
N ILE A 1099 12.40 23.96 -29.82
CA ILE A 1099 12.33 24.60 -31.14
C ILE A 1099 10.85 24.79 -31.51
N MET A 1100 10.46 26.03 -31.80
CA MET A 1100 9.07 26.35 -32.08
C MET A 1100 8.63 25.82 -33.45
N PRO A 1101 7.38 25.33 -33.63
CA PRO A 1101 6.92 24.83 -34.93
C PRO A 1101 7.01 25.82 -36.09
N LEU A 1102 7.04 27.13 -35.81
CA LEU A 1102 7.29 28.19 -36.79
C LEU A 1102 8.71 28.17 -37.40
N GLN A 1103 9.64 27.39 -36.83
CA GLN A 1103 11.02 27.21 -37.29
C GLN A 1103 11.22 25.86 -38.03
N TYR A 1104 10.17 25.05 -38.15
CA TYR A 1104 10.22 23.74 -38.84
C TYR A 1104 10.22 23.86 -40.38
N VAL A 1105 10.14 25.09 -40.88
CA VAL A 1105 10.14 25.47 -42.29
C VAL A 1105 11.07 26.67 -42.47
N CYS A 1106 11.79 26.69 -43.60
CA CYS A 1106 12.74 27.71 -43.99
C CYS A 1106 12.54 28.11 -45.48
N ALA A 1107 13.29 29.10 -45.96
CA ALA A 1107 13.40 29.35 -47.40
C ALA A 1107 14.45 28.39 -48.01
N PRO A 1108 14.27 27.89 -49.25
CA PRO A 1108 15.14 26.83 -49.78
C PRO A 1108 16.63 27.14 -49.74
N ASP A 1109 16.99 28.37 -50.08
CA ASP A 1109 18.36 28.82 -50.26
C ASP A 1109 18.90 29.56 -48.99
N SER A 1110 18.37 29.25 -47.79
CA SER A 1110 18.75 29.91 -46.52
C SER A 1110 19.61 29.05 -45.60
N GLU A 1111 20.59 29.65 -44.92
CA GLU A 1111 21.34 28.99 -43.84
C GLU A 1111 20.46 28.87 -42.58
N HIS A 1112 20.13 27.65 -42.18
CA HIS A 1112 19.22 27.35 -41.07
C HIS A 1112 19.64 26.08 -40.32
N THR A 1113 19.20 25.95 -39.06
CA THR A 1113 19.52 24.78 -38.22
C THR A 1113 18.73 23.55 -38.68
N LEU A 1114 19.43 22.57 -39.24
CA LEU A 1114 18.85 21.28 -39.65
C LEU A 1114 18.29 20.50 -38.45
N LEU A 1115 17.08 19.98 -38.61
CA LEU A 1115 16.32 19.28 -37.57
C LEU A 1115 16.38 17.76 -37.77
N ALA A 1116 16.57 17.02 -36.67
CA ALA A 1116 16.52 15.56 -36.64
C ALA A 1116 15.06 15.08 -36.51
N ALA A 1117 14.27 15.31 -37.57
CA ALA A 1117 12.85 14.97 -37.65
C ALA A 1117 12.39 14.83 -39.12
N PRO A 1118 11.55 13.84 -39.48
CA PRO A 1118 11.04 13.67 -40.84
C PRO A 1118 10.28 14.88 -41.38
N SER A 1119 10.43 15.14 -42.67
CA SER A 1119 9.85 16.29 -43.37
C SER A 1119 8.33 16.40 -43.21
N GLN A 1120 7.60 15.28 -43.24
CA GLN A 1120 6.13 15.30 -43.17
C GLN A 1120 5.62 15.57 -41.75
N PHE A 1121 6.33 15.10 -40.71
CA PHE A 1121 6.05 15.47 -39.31
C PHE A 1121 6.27 16.97 -39.08
N LEU A 1122 7.38 17.51 -39.58
CA LEU A 1122 7.70 18.94 -39.51
C LEU A 1122 6.63 19.78 -40.21
N LEU A 1123 6.19 19.36 -41.40
CA LEU A 1123 5.11 20.00 -42.15
C LEU A 1123 3.78 19.98 -41.39
N GLU A 1124 3.30 18.82 -40.92
CA GLU A 1124 2.03 18.74 -40.18
C GLU A 1124 2.05 19.62 -38.91
N LYS A 1125 3.18 19.68 -38.21
CA LYS A 1125 3.34 20.57 -37.05
C LYS A 1125 3.45 22.04 -37.42
N PHE A 1126 4.11 22.39 -38.52
CA PHE A 1126 4.14 23.77 -39.02
C PHE A 1126 2.72 24.21 -39.42
N LEU A 1127 2.02 23.42 -40.24
CA LEU A 1127 0.65 23.71 -40.70
C LEU A 1127 -0.33 23.92 -39.54
N GLN A 1128 -0.22 23.15 -38.46
CA GLN A 1128 -1.07 23.30 -37.27
C GLN A 1128 -0.88 24.66 -36.53
N HIS A 1129 0.28 25.30 -36.64
CA HIS A 1129 0.64 26.50 -35.84
C HIS A 1129 0.93 27.77 -36.68
N ALA A 1130 1.19 27.63 -37.98
CA ALA A 1130 1.54 28.72 -38.88
C ALA A 1130 0.33 29.27 -39.68
N THR A 1131 -0.88 28.79 -39.40
CA THR A 1131 -2.10 29.03 -40.18
C THR A 1131 -2.37 30.51 -40.43
N TYR A 1132 -2.20 31.34 -39.40
CA TYR A 1132 -2.43 32.80 -39.48
C TYR A 1132 -1.46 33.52 -40.44
N LYS A 1133 -0.32 32.90 -40.79
CA LYS A 1133 0.60 33.37 -41.83
C LYS A 1133 0.21 32.87 -43.22
N LEU A 1134 -0.21 31.59 -43.32
CA LEU A 1134 -0.54 30.92 -44.59
C LEU A 1134 -1.92 31.36 -45.11
N PHE A 1135 -2.96 31.20 -44.31
CA PHE A 1135 -4.36 31.44 -44.69
C PHE A 1135 -4.99 32.56 -43.84
N PRO A 1136 -4.46 33.80 -43.86
CA PRO A 1136 -4.94 34.89 -43.00
C PRO A 1136 -6.40 35.29 -43.26
N LYS A 1137 -6.96 34.94 -44.42
CA LYS A 1137 -8.38 35.15 -44.74
C LYS A 1137 -9.32 34.06 -44.21
N ALA A 1138 -8.79 32.96 -43.71
CA ALA A 1138 -9.54 31.81 -43.24
C ALA A 1138 -9.74 31.80 -41.71
N ILE A 1139 -8.86 32.48 -40.97
CA ILE A 1139 -8.89 32.60 -39.51
C ILE A 1139 -10.26 33.12 -39.05
N HIS A 1140 -10.95 32.32 -38.23
CA HIS A 1140 -12.30 32.57 -37.70
C HIS A 1140 -13.37 32.82 -38.78
N ASN A 1141 -13.12 32.40 -40.03
CA ASN A 1141 -13.97 32.68 -41.19
C ASN A 1141 -14.62 31.41 -41.75
N PHE A 1142 -15.32 30.66 -40.90
CA PHE A 1142 -15.91 29.35 -41.27
C PHE A 1142 -16.94 29.40 -42.41
N LYS A 1143 -17.46 30.59 -42.76
CA LYS A 1143 -18.29 30.79 -43.96
C LYS A 1143 -17.49 30.66 -45.27
N ASN A 1144 -16.20 30.97 -45.24
CA ASN A 1144 -15.30 30.94 -46.40
C ASN A 1144 -14.13 29.99 -46.10
N PRO A 1145 -14.32 28.66 -46.15
CA PRO A 1145 -13.30 27.68 -45.75
C PRO A 1145 -12.07 27.69 -46.68
N VAL A 1146 -11.03 26.97 -46.28
CA VAL A 1146 -9.95 26.57 -47.19
C VAL A 1146 -10.39 25.30 -47.92
N LEU A 1147 -10.27 25.29 -49.26
CA LEU A 1147 -10.50 24.10 -50.07
C LEU A 1147 -9.28 23.18 -49.99
N ALA A 1148 -9.47 21.90 -49.67
CA ALA A 1148 -8.42 20.88 -49.71
C ALA A 1148 -8.88 19.71 -50.59
N ILE A 1149 -8.02 19.30 -51.52
CA ILE A 1149 -8.37 18.32 -52.57
C ILE A 1149 -7.65 17.00 -52.34
N ASP A 1150 -8.41 15.90 -52.32
CA ASP A 1150 -8.04 14.49 -52.06
C ASP A 1150 -7.30 14.19 -50.74
N CYS A 1151 -6.89 15.21 -49.99
CA CYS A 1151 -6.13 15.10 -48.75
C CYS A 1151 -6.67 16.07 -47.69
N TYR A 1152 -7.05 15.56 -46.52
CA TYR A 1152 -7.31 16.36 -45.34
C TYR A 1152 -6.02 16.53 -44.53
N LEU A 1153 -5.57 17.77 -44.28
CA LEU A 1153 -4.41 18.11 -43.45
C LEU A 1153 -4.84 19.03 -42.31
N ASN A 1154 -4.37 18.81 -41.09
CA ASN A 1154 -4.69 19.70 -39.97
C ASN A 1154 -3.96 21.05 -40.12
N ILE A 1155 -4.71 22.13 -40.37
CA ILE A 1155 -4.21 23.51 -40.39
C ILE A 1155 -4.69 24.32 -39.16
N GLY A 1156 -4.94 23.66 -38.02
CA GLY A 1156 -5.32 24.31 -36.77
C GLY A 1156 -6.81 24.66 -36.64
N LEU A 1157 -7.29 24.79 -35.40
CA LEU A 1157 -8.71 24.91 -35.05
C LEU A 1157 -9.41 26.20 -35.51
N GLU A 1158 -8.65 27.22 -35.89
CA GLU A 1158 -9.18 28.54 -36.27
C GLU A 1158 -9.72 28.57 -37.70
N VAL A 1159 -9.50 27.51 -38.50
CA VAL A 1159 -9.85 27.43 -39.92
C VAL A 1159 -10.66 26.19 -40.23
N ALA A 1160 -11.78 26.37 -40.94
CA ALA A 1160 -12.55 25.27 -41.48
C ALA A 1160 -11.98 24.80 -42.83
N ILE A 1161 -11.91 23.47 -43.02
CA ILE A 1161 -11.45 22.84 -44.27
C ILE A 1161 -12.64 22.22 -45.01
N CYS A 1162 -12.86 22.65 -46.25
CA CYS A 1162 -13.73 21.95 -47.17
C CYS A 1162 -12.94 20.88 -47.91
N TYR A 1163 -13.17 19.62 -47.55
CA TYR A 1163 -12.58 18.46 -48.23
C TYR A 1163 -13.40 18.12 -49.48
N ILE A 1164 -12.72 17.90 -50.61
CA ILE A 1164 -13.29 17.45 -51.89
C ILE A 1164 -12.37 16.38 -52.49
N SER A 1165 -12.90 15.31 -53.07
CA SER A 1165 -12.10 14.39 -53.91
C SER A 1165 -12.19 14.78 -55.40
N SER A 1166 -11.08 14.68 -56.13
CA SER A 1166 -11.06 14.88 -57.59
C SER A 1166 -11.56 13.66 -58.39
N ARG A 1167 -11.66 12.49 -57.74
CA ARG A 1167 -11.85 11.22 -58.45
C ARG A 1167 -13.22 11.12 -59.15
N PRO A 1168 -13.30 10.46 -60.33
CA PRO A 1168 -14.57 10.24 -61.01
C PRO A 1168 -15.61 9.57 -60.11
N HIS A 1169 -16.88 9.97 -60.25
CA HIS A 1169 -18.02 9.49 -59.48
C HIS A 1169 -17.94 9.70 -57.94
N SER A 1170 -17.03 10.57 -57.46
CA SER A 1170 -16.92 10.87 -56.03
C SER A 1170 -18.14 11.61 -55.45
N VAL A 1171 -18.50 11.25 -54.22
CA VAL A 1171 -19.57 11.88 -53.44
C VAL A 1171 -18.98 13.03 -52.63
N ASN A 1172 -19.16 14.24 -53.13
CA ASN A 1172 -18.64 15.48 -52.54
C ASN A 1172 -19.74 16.33 -51.91
N VAL A 1173 -19.35 17.26 -51.03
CA VAL A 1173 -20.25 18.26 -50.45
C VAL A 1173 -20.69 19.23 -51.55
N ASN A 1174 -21.95 19.72 -51.52
CA ASN A 1174 -22.34 20.80 -52.43
C ASN A 1174 -21.65 22.11 -52.00
N CYS A 1175 -20.88 22.70 -52.91
CA CYS A 1175 -20.14 23.95 -52.72
C CYS A 1175 -20.72 25.12 -53.54
N GLU A 1176 -21.90 24.98 -54.13
CA GLU A 1176 -22.59 26.08 -54.84
C GLU A 1176 -22.76 27.31 -53.95
N GLY A 1177 -22.28 28.47 -54.43
CA GLY A 1177 -22.33 29.73 -53.68
C GLY A 1177 -21.26 29.89 -52.59
N VAL A 1178 -20.45 28.87 -52.30
CA VAL A 1178 -19.31 28.98 -51.37
C VAL A 1178 -18.16 29.74 -52.06
N PHE A 1179 -17.56 30.67 -51.32
CA PHE A 1179 -16.31 31.32 -51.71
C PHE A 1179 -15.19 30.86 -50.78
N PHE A 1180 -14.07 30.41 -51.33
CA PHE A 1180 -12.97 29.86 -50.56
C PHE A 1180 -11.95 30.95 -50.20
N SER A 1181 -11.46 30.92 -48.96
CA SER A 1181 -10.42 31.84 -48.46
C SER A 1181 -8.99 31.37 -48.75
N GLY A 1182 -8.86 30.12 -49.21
CA GLY A 1182 -7.60 29.56 -49.71
C GLY A 1182 -7.79 28.20 -50.38
N LEU A 1183 -6.71 27.70 -50.97
CA LEU A 1183 -6.61 26.40 -51.63
C LEU A 1183 -5.36 25.66 -51.11
N LEU A 1184 -5.52 24.43 -50.64
CA LEU A 1184 -4.45 23.56 -50.17
C LEU A 1184 -4.34 22.34 -51.08
N LEU A 1185 -3.17 22.20 -51.70
CA LEU A 1185 -2.83 21.15 -52.65
C LEU A 1185 -1.61 20.39 -52.12
N TYR A 1186 -1.79 19.15 -51.67
CA TYR A 1186 -0.72 18.30 -51.10
C TYR A 1186 -0.54 17.03 -51.93
N LEU A 1187 0.66 16.83 -52.49
CA LEU A 1187 1.04 15.65 -53.27
C LEU A 1187 -0.04 15.21 -54.28
N CYS A 1188 -0.53 16.19 -55.06
CA CYS A 1188 -1.79 16.06 -55.80
C CYS A 1188 -1.84 14.87 -56.75
N ASP A 1189 -2.94 14.11 -56.67
CA ASP A 1189 -3.24 13.03 -57.61
C ASP A 1189 -3.28 13.56 -59.06
N SER A 1190 -2.93 12.67 -59.98
CA SER A 1190 -3.09 12.80 -61.42
C SER A 1190 -4.49 13.31 -61.83
N PHE A 1191 -5.54 12.88 -61.12
CA PHE A 1191 -6.95 13.25 -61.36
C PHE A 1191 -7.28 14.72 -61.06
N VAL A 1192 -6.46 15.45 -60.28
CA VAL A 1192 -6.63 16.90 -60.09
C VAL A 1192 -6.25 17.61 -61.40
N GLY A 1193 -7.17 18.36 -62.01
CA GLY A 1193 -6.95 19.09 -63.26
C GLY A 1193 -7.52 20.52 -63.24
N ALA A 1194 -7.09 21.39 -64.15
CA ALA A 1194 -7.52 22.78 -64.21
C ALA A 1194 -9.06 22.94 -64.31
N ASP A 1195 -9.73 22.09 -65.10
CA ASP A 1195 -11.20 22.06 -65.26
C ASP A 1195 -11.97 21.64 -64.00
N LEU A 1196 -11.30 21.08 -62.99
CA LEU A 1196 -11.87 20.87 -61.66
C LEU A 1196 -11.75 22.14 -60.82
N LEU A 1197 -10.58 22.78 -60.84
CA LEU A 1197 -10.30 23.98 -60.03
C LEU A 1197 -11.17 25.17 -60.45
N LYS A 1198 -11.34 25.39 -61.76
CA LYS A 1198 -12.18 26.45 -62.37
C LYS A 1198 -13.67 26.38 -62.01
N ARG A 1199 -14.11 25.35 -61.28
CA ARG A 1199 -15.49 25.21 -60.75
C ARG A 1199 -15.67 25.92 -59.41
N PHE A 1200 -14.59 26.12 -58.67
CA PHE A 1200 -14.60 26.73 -57.34
C PHE A 1200 -14.33 28.24 -57.45
N ARG A 1201 -14.85 29.02 -56.50
CA ARG A 1201 -14.69 30.48 -56.49
C ARG A 1201 -13.88 30.90 -55.28
N PHE A 1202 -12.84 31.69 -55.47
CA PHE A 1202 -11.98 32.16 -54.40
C PHE A 1202 -12.26 33.64 -54.08
N LEU A 1203 -11.96 34.05 -52.85
CA LEU A 1203 -11.92 35.46 -52.50
C LEU A 1203 -10.69 36.12 -53.14
N LYS A 1204 -10.82 37.32 -53.71
CA LYS A 1204 -9.68 38.14 -54.17
C LYS A 1204 -8.61 38.22 -53.08
N GLY A 1205 -7.38 37.80 -53.35
CA GLY A 1205 -6.31 37.70 -52.36
C GLY A 1205 -6.48 36.58 -51.32
N ALA A 1206 -7.19 35.51 -51.63
CA ALA A 1206 -7.07 34.20 -50.98
C ALA A 1206 -5.65 33.63 -51.16
N THR A 1207 -5.22 32.70 -50.30
CA THR A 1207 -3.91 32.05 -50.43
C THR A 1207 -4.02 30.64 -51.02
N LEU A 1208 -3.25 30.35 -52.05
CA LEU A 1208 -2.94 29.01 -52.52
C LEU A 1208 -1.68 28.50 -51.81
N CYS A 1209 -1.64 27.23 -51.45
CA CYS A 1209 -0.45 26.52 -50.98
C CYS A 1209 -0.33 25.18 -51.74
N VAL A 1210 0.73 25.02 -52.54
CA VAL A 1210 1.05 23.78 -53.28
C VAL A 1210 2.27 23.13 -52.63
N ILE A 1211 2.14 21.86 -52.22
CA ILE A 1211 3.16 21.08 -51.51
C ILE A 1211 3.53 19.83 -52.33
N CYS A 1212 4.81 19.66 -52.62
CA CYS A 1212 5.37 18.58 -53.46
C CYS A 1212 6.65 17.99 -52.85
N GLN A 1213 7.08 16.83 -53.35
CA GLN A 1213 8.34 16.18 -52.97
C GLN A 1213 9.57 17.00 -53.38
N ASP A 1214 9.56 17.62 -54.57
CA ASP A 1214 10.69 18.42 -55.07
C ASP A 1214 10.24 19.69 -55.82
N ARG A 1215 11.19 20.62 -56.04
CA ARG A 1215 10.94 21.90 -56.75
C ARG A 1215 10.45 21.71 -58.19
N SER A 1216 10.89 20.66 -58.89
CA SER A 1216 10.51 20.35 -60.27
C SER A 1216 9.06 19.87 -60.34
N SER A 1217 8.67 18.88 -59.52
CA SER A 1217 7.27 18.45 -59.40
C SER A 1217 6.35 19.60 -59.00
N LEU A 1218 6.83 20.51 -58.15
CA LEU A 1218 6.09 21.71 -57.76
C LEU A 1218 5.84 22.65 -58.95
N ARG A 1219 6.86 23.00 -59.73
CA ARG A 1219 6.69 23.86 -60.92
C ARG A 1219 5.88 23.17 -62.01
N GLN A 1220 6.08 21.87 -62.23
CA GLN A 1220 5.25 21.07 -63.14
C GLN A 1220 3.77 21.07 -62.72
N THR A 1221 3.48 20.95 -61.41
CA THR A 1221 2.10 20.97 -60.89
C THR A 1221 1.42 22.32 -61.12
N ILE A 1222 2.15 23.44 -60.97
CA ILE A 1222 1.61 24.79 -61.23
C ILE A 1222 1.22 24.98 -62.71
N VAL A 1223 2.09 24.54 -63.63
CA VAL A 1223 1.81 24.59 -65.07
C VAL A 1223 0.69 23.62 -65.47
N ARG A 1224 0.71 22.38 -64.96
CA ARG A 1224 -0.30 21.33 -65.22
C ARG A 1224 -1.71 21.72 -64.78
N LEU A 1225 -1.82 22.60 -63.79
CA LEU A 1225 -3.09 23.07 -63.22
C LEU A 1225 -3.47 24.49 -63.65
N GLU A 1226 -2.71 25.10 -64.58
CA GLU A 1226 -2.95 26.44 -65.14
C GLU A 1226 -3.07 27.55 -64.07
N LEU A 1227 -2.36 27.39 -62.95
CA LEU A 1227 -2.56 28.25 -61.77
C LEU A 1227 -2.06 29.69 -61.96
N GLU A 1228 -1.17 29.95 -62.92
CA GLU A 1228 -0.63 31.29 -63.18
C GLU A 1228 -1.67 32.24 -63.81
N ASP A 1229 -2.78 31.72 -64.35
CA ASP A 1229 -3.89 32.51 -64.92
C ASP A 1229 -4.67 33.28 -63.84
N GLU A 1230 -4.85 32.69 -62.64
CA GLU A 1230 -5.68 33.25 -61.55
C GLU A 1230 -4.87 33.59 -60.27
N TRP A 1231 -3.63 33.10 -60.14
CA TRP A 1231 -2.83 33.24 -58.92
C TRP A 1231 -1.46 33.91 -59.16
N GLN A 1232 -1.22 35.02 -58.46
CA GLN A 1232 0.09 35.67 -58.42
C GLN A 1232 1.05 34.95 -57.47
N PHE A 1233 2.12 34.38 -58.01
CA PHE A 1233 3.25 33.80 -57.27
C PHE A 1233 4.42 34.79 -57.10
N ARG A 1234 5.34 34.49 -56.17
CA ARG A 1234 6.63 35.21 -56.01
C ARG A 1234 7.72 34.27 -55.53
N LEU A 1235 8.97 34.52 -55.94
CA LEU A 1235 10.13 33.71 -55.55
C LEU A 1235 10.36 33.61 -54.03
N ARG A 1236 10.04 34.68 -53.27
CA ARG A 1236 10.16 34.71 -51.80
C ARG A 1236 9.00 34.04 -51.04
N ASP A 1237 7.98 33.57 -51.77
CA ASP A 1237 6.79 32.92 -51.22
C ASP A 1237 6.92 31.37 -51.38
N GLU A 1238 8.13 30.87 -51.72
CA GLU A 1238 8.59 29.47 -51.78
C GLU A 1238 9.34 29.07 -50.49
N PHE A 1239 9.10 27.85 -50.01
CA PHE A 1239 9.55 27.31 -48.72
C PHE A 1239 9.94 25.83 -48.82
N GLN A 1240 10.69 25.34 -47.83
CA GLN A 1240 10.95 23.91 -47.63
C GLN A 1240 10.91 23.54 -46.14
N THR A 1241 10.74 22.27 -45.80
CA THR A 1241 10.87 21.76 -44.43
C THR A 1241 12.34 21.74 -43.96
N ALA A 1242 12.58 22.07 -42.70
CA ALA A 1242 13.91 22.21 -42.11
C ALA A 1242 14.51 20.87 -41.60
N ASN A 1243 14.11 19.73 -42.16
CA ASN A 1243 14.68 18.42 -41.85
C ASN A 1243 16.15 18.33 -42.30
N SER A 1244 16.87 17.35 -41.76
CA SER A 1244 18.25 17.11 -42.16
C SER A 1244 18.39 16.41 -43.52
N SER A 1245 19.60 16.50 -44.08
CA SER A 1245 20.11 15.87 -45.31
C SER A 1245 19.77 14.40 -45.56
N ASP A 1246 19.35 13.67 -44.53
CA ASP A 1246 19.16 12.22 -44.58
C ASP A 1246 17.71 11.85 -44.91
N ASP A 1247 16.79 12.83 -44.79
CA ASP A 1247 15.40 12.78 -45.26
C ASP A 1247 15.24 13.78 -46.42
N GLU A 1248 14.42 13.49 -47.42
CA GLU A 1248 14.09 14.49 -48.45
C GLU A 1248 13.15 15.57 -47.90
N PRO A 1249 13.47 16.88 -48.06
CA PRO A 1249 12.61 17.97 -47.61
C PRO A 1249 11.40 18.16 -48.53
N LEU A 1250 10.22 18.40 -47.95
CA LEU A 1250 9.05 18.79 -48.72
C LEU A 1250 9.12 20.27 -49.09
N TYR A 1251 8.91 20.57 -50.37
CA TYR A 1251 8.88 21.93 -50.91
C TYR A 1251 7.45 22.42 -51.04
N PHE A 1252 7.22 23.70 -50.76
CA PHE A 1252 5.92 24.31 -51.01
C PHE A 1252 6.00 25.78 -51.43
N LEU A 1253 5.06 26.19 -52.28
CA LEU A 1253 4.96 27.55 -52.82
C LEU A 1253 3.57 28.09 -52.53
N THR A 1254 3.53 29.32 -52.03
CA THR A 1254 2.29 30.06 -51.81
C THR A 1254 2.04 31.10 -52.89
N GLY A 1255 0.78 31.26 -53.28
CA GLY A 1255 0.32 32.21 -54.29
C GLY A 1255 -0.91 32.97 -53.81
N ARG A 1256 -1.23 34.12 -54.43
CA ARG A 1256 -2.40 34.93 -54.07
C ARG A 1256 -3.36 35.08 -55.23
N HIS A 1257 -4.64 34.78 -55.01
CA HIS A 1257 -5.66 34.96 -56.03
C HIS A 1257 -5.75 36.44 -56.44
N ILE A 1258 -5.88 36.69 -57.74
CA ILE A 1258 -5.94 38.03 -58.33
C ILE A 1258 -7.22 38.77 -57.94
#